data_AF-A0A496C9D2-F1
#
_entry.id   AF-A0A496C9D2-F1
#
_cell.length_a   1.000
_cell.length_b   1.000
_cell.length_c   1.000
_cell.angle_alpha   90.00
_cell.angle_beta   90.00
_cell.angle_gamma   90.00
#
_symmetry.space_group_name_H-M   'P 1'
#
loop_
_entity.id
_entity.type
_entity.pdbx_description
1 polymer ?
#
loop_
_entity_poly.entity_id
_entity_poly.type
_entity_poly.pdbx_seq_one_letter_code
_entity_poly.pdbx_strand_id
1 'polypeptide(L)'
;MNKKFSTLLCASLMLSAFSVQAQSAFDIENSPNGGDASPTEYLKSATPSEVFQIRYDNGTINDLTDDLVLIVDKVGGKYVYRAVSPDQIPNLKASLWCLQLTQENAGKEPIYDFINKETGLPLAFDKEGTAEVGQSFAGWAFSSTWAKGAGLSDRGAGKKGLSMYTYISTDEVLRIKKAADFATSGNIDTEKVYANQAEAERRTNTAADAISFKLYDAGSYVLSANELNAFLKENNYMLKFEPDDSYGENPFSNTQLYALPAVGDATTHNFLYIASKASKKNTDVETMEKGTFLKVDTLSNGVGIEFLKLGWTDLTAKDKNGNLVNNNVATISRIPEQHKFLFTYKPTSDEIFIQVASALHRDDTAEKKGNYWNSETNTQEARFRNDYPQSTDPNRQYKYHVLNCPIPMKEWAESTAVDEHEADMLFIKLNNFTKADRVVTVGFQSINTKISFNTKSCVAPNLTSIEENIYVIYNEKGQVLAAPIHLNDDNGDNKVHWVTLDAQDPNHMPAYQWIVTKVRNTDNTTKAEAIKTSPVVIRNREYPDLCTANVQFSEENGKIVASDVKINNNDITDFVINFNGKAEDIFVPVPLENKKDSKLGYRFLTEDSLKVNKYVFNYLNPFTPDYWIANGSDKDSVNYVKKTADRYKLESGVTSKYGYGWDKNNDSQEAKVMKRLNFVRLERTNYVIKSVDGKKSMVESYNEKYGMGVTNYDTYNEHKSIEPYMVDTFFFKENNHWEGKHFYAIVETSPKWDNDEYYYKNGLKVAANGTISAGAVPTGTKYVRPIIRSLAHTTYKVGTADDGMSAVLKVQNLEETRTSAFTVEPDQTPLYRRFNNALLGENAGENMDATDTLFFREKIRGEYLMDEWNTKLQDSNVDYAGIWSENEAAAMNPASKGKYAFIVDTAWVRRGAGFVKPQYLISVDRHDQEAIETIPCSEADGTHFYIDEKGNAHSTDKWHCQHATKGRPGFHYGKYLISFGDSAIVNSLDKPYMDIKGGYTRVGFVEAIHYGDSLYILDEEFVKVAKDDPAKLSVEKIIAAYKKAGKNLIVNLKGDNHKNATWSFRYVDPMKAMQAYADGVEGVNNEFMFESNIYNETAAESQYISNDVSKEGKATHGFDHAVEGSIAPRYAAWLKMQNGCLVLTRGDSKFDDAKTGSDGALIFNAYQAAEKDMVTSNDEVAVEGVSVVAGNGTVTVQGAAGKSVVITNILGKVVAETVLTSDNATIAVPAGIVAVAIDGEEAVKAIVK
;
A
#
# COMPACT_ATOMS: atom_id res chain seq x y z
N MET A 1 39.29 27.10 -59.20
CA MET A 1 38.99 26.16 -60.30
C MET A 1 39.29 24.73 -59.84
N ASN A 2 38.55 23.75 -60.36
CA ASN A 2 38.54 22.29 -60.09
C ASN A 2 37.37 21.77 -59.23
N LYS A 3 36.14 22.02 -59.72
CA LYS A 3 34.90 21.31 -59.37
C LYS A 3 34.44 20.41 -60.55
N LYS A 4 35.20 19.38 -60.94
CA LYS A 4 34.76 18.44 -61.99
C LYS A 4 35.11 16.95 -61.80
N PHE A 5 35.62 16.52 -60.66
CA PHE A 5 35.99 15.08 -60.47
C PHE A 5 35.17 14.28 -59.45
N SER A 6 34.30 14.88 -58.63
CA SER A 6 33.52 14.12 -57.62
C SER A 6 32.12 13.66 -58.05
N THR A 7 31.62 14.07 -59.22
CA THR A 7 30.24 13.73 -59.64
C THR A 7 30.16 12.39 -60.38
N LEU A 8 31.26 11.86 -60.91
CA LEU A 8 31.24 10.60 -61.65
C LEU A 8 31.31 9.36 -60.74
N LEU A 9 31.97 9.45 -59.58
CA LEU A 9 32.11 8.32 -58.65
C LEU A 9 30.85 8.07 -57.80
N CYS A 10 30.06 9.12 -57.51
CA CYS A 10 28.75 8.98 -56.87
C CYS A 10 27.66 8.46 -57.83
N ALA A 11 27.85 8.59 -59.15
CA ALA A 11 26.94 8.02 -60.13
C ALA A 11 27.18 6.51 -60.33
N SER A 12 28.42 6.03 -60.21
CA SER A 12 28.74 4.60 -60.34
C SER A 12 28.47 3.76 -59.09
N LEU A 13 28.46 4.36 -57.89
CA LEU A 13 28.13 3.66 -56.63
C LEU A 13 26.62 3.62 -56.33
N MET A 14 25.81 4.44 -57.02
CA MET A 14 24.34 4.38 -56.99
C MET A 14 23.76 3.39 -58.01
N LEU A 15 24.61 2.76 -58.84
CA LEU A 15 24.18 1.77 -59.84
C LEU A 15 24.33 0.31 -59.37
N SER A 16 24.91 0.04 -58.20
CA SER A 16 25.23 -1.32 -57.74
C SER A 16 24.31 -1.89 -56.66
N ALA A 17 23.18 -1.23 -56.35
CA ALA A 17 22.21 -1.73 -55.36
C ALA A 17 20.73 -1.66 -55.81
N PHE A 18 20.46 -1.23 -57.04
CA PHE A 18 19.11 -1.16 -57.59
C PHE A 18 18.97 -2.19 -58.72
N SER A 19 17.95 -3.04 -58.61
CA SER A 19 17.51 -4.07 -59.56
C SER A 19 18.53 -5.16 -59.96
N VAL A 20 18.66 -6.23 -59.17
CA VAL A 20 19.23 -7.51 -59.66
C VAL A 20 18.24 -8.69 -59.61
N GLN A 21 17.05 -8.56 -59.01
CA GLN A 21 16.11 -9.69 -58.91
C GLN A 21 14.69 -9.47 -59.46
N ALA A 22 14.35 -8.31 -60.04
CA ALA A 22 13.03 -8.09 -60.65
C ALA A 22 12.98 -8.37 -62.16
N GLN A 23 13.99 -9.07 -62.71
CA GLN A 23 14.10 -9.36 -64.15
C GLN A 23 13.33 -10.60 -64.62
N SER A 24 12.68 -11.36 -63.72
CA SER A 24 11.81 -12.46 -64.09
C SER A 24 10.35 -12.04 -64.11
N ALA A 25 9.62 -12.42 -65.16
CA ALA A 25 8.16 -12.38 -65.18
C ALA A 25 7.60 -13.00 -63.89
N PHE A 26 6.73 -12.28 -63.17
CA PHE A 26 6.08 -12.82 -61.98
C PHE A 26 4.97 -13.76 -62.47
N ASP A 27 5.24 -15.07 -62.47
CA ASP A 27 4.25 -16.08 -62.82
C ASP A 27 3.17 -16.12 -61.73
N ILE A 28 2.01 -15.54 -62.01
CA ILE A 28 0.88 -15.40 -61.07
C ILE A 28 0.33 -16.77 -60.64
N GLU A 29 0.51 -17.83 -61.45
CA GLU A 29 0.01 -19.17 -61.10
C GLU A 29 1.03 -20.04 -60.34
N ASN A 30 2.34 -19.78 -60.44
CA ASN A 30 3.39 -20.64 -59.85
C ASN A 30 4.39 -19.94 -58.92
N SER A 31 4.39 -18.60 -58.83
CA SER A 31 5.29 -17.88 -57.93
C SER A 31 4.65 -17.76 -56.54
N PRO A 32 5.15 -18.46 -55.51
CA PRO A 32 4.59 -18.36 -54.17
C PRO A 32 4.71 -16.91 -53.66
N ASN A 33 3.64 -16.38 -53.08
CA ASN A 33 3.62 -15.08 -52.42
C ASN A 33 4.79 -15.01 -51.41
N GLY A 34 5.75 -14.11 -51.64
CA GLY A 34 6.96 -13.99 -50.82
C GLY A 34 8.07 -15.02 -51.09
N GLY A 35 8.07 -15.65 -52.28
CA GLY A 35 9.07 -16.64 -52.71
C GLY A 35 10.48 -16.08 -52.96
N ASP A 36 10.63 -14.79 -53.21
CA ASP A 36 11.91 -14.07 -53.33
C ASP A 36 12.43 -13.52 -51.99
N ALA A 37 11.83 -13.91 -50.86
CA ALA A 37 12.33 -13.54 -49.54
C ALA A 37 13.74 -14.10 -49.31
N SER A 38 14.58 -13.33 -48.62
CA SER A 38 15.99 -13.69 -48.38
C SER A 38 16.40 -13.52 -46.93
N PRO A 39 17.24 -14.40 -46.36
CA PRO A 39 17.72 -14.26 -45.00
C PRO A 39 18.46 -12.93 -44.75
N THR A 40 18.14 -12.24 -43.66
CA THR A 40 18.82 -11.02 -43.21
C THR A 40 20.06 -11.39 -42.38
N GLU A 41 21.26 -11.22 -42.95
CA GLU A 41 22.51 -11.59 -42.25
C GLU A 41 22.91 -10.65 -41.11
N TYR A 42 22.63 -9.35 -41.22
CA TYR A 42 22.97 -8.32 -40.22
C TYR A 42 22.00 -7.15 -40.29
N LEU A 43 21.76 -6.51 -39.14
CA LEU A 43 20.93 -5.32 -39.05
C LEU A 43 21.75 -4.06 -39.35
N LYS A 44 21.17 -3.12 -40.10
CA LYS A 44 21.81 -1.84 -40.46
C LYS A 44 21.87 -0.86 -39.29
N SER A 45 20.99 -1.01 -38.29
CA SER A 45 20.96 -0.19 -37.06
C SER A 45 20.33 -0.99 -35.91
N ALA A 46 20.42 -0.47 -34.68
CA ALA A 46 19.81 -1.07 -33.49
C ALA A 46 18.26 -0.99 -33.50
N THR A 47 17.70 -0.05 -34.25
CA THR A 47 16.25 0.14 -34.40
C THR A 47 15.96 0.33 -35.89
N PRO A 48 16.00 -0.76 -36.68
CA PRO A 48 15.75 -0.69 -38.12
C PRO A 48 14.38 -0.07 -38.41
N SER A 49 14.32 0.83 -39.39
CA SER A 49 13.04 1.35 -39.89
C SER A 49 12.34 0.36 -40.83
N GLU A 50 13.03 -0.69 -41.27
CA GLU A 50 12.45 -1.70 -42.14
C GLU A 50 11.55 -2.69 -41.37
N VAL A 51 10.61 -3.32 -42.09
CA VAL A 51 9.82 -4.46 -41.59
C VAL A 51 10.39 -5.77 -42.12
N PHE A 52 10.29 -6.84 -41.34
CA PHE A 52 10.88 -8.14 -41.63
C PHE A 52 9.87 -9.27 -41.44
N GLN A 53 10.22 -10.45 -41.94
CA GLN A 53 9.54 -11.69 -41.57
C GLN A 53 10.42 -12.51 -40.63
N ILE A 54 9.78 -13.16 -39.66
CA ILE A 54 10.44 -14.14 -38.80
C ILE A 54 10.06 -15.51 -39.36
N ARG A 55 11.05 -16.28 -39.82
CA ARG A 55 10.82 -17.58 -40.47
C ARG A 55 11.48 -18.71 -39.69
N TYR A 56 10.85 -19.87 -39.73
CA TYR A 56 11.36 -21.12 -39.18
C TYR A 56 12.65 -21.53 -39.93
N ASP A 57 13.68 -21.93 -39.20
CA ASP A 57 14.90 -22.48 -39.80
C ASP A 57 14.89 -24.01 -39.71
N ASN A 58 14.57 -24.69 -40.81
CA ASN A 58 14.62 -26.15 -40.90
C ASN A 58 16.04 -26.70 -41.12
N GLY A 59 17.08 -25.84 -41.11
CA GLY A 59 18.48 -26.24 -41.20
C GLY A 59 18.98 -26.59 -42.59
N THR A 60 18.17 -26.42 -43.64
CA THR A 60 18.52 -26.54 -45.06
C THR A 60 18.41 -25.17 -45.73
N ILE A 61 19.46 -24.71 -46.41
CA ILE A 61 19.64 -23.28 -46.75
C ILE A 61 18.83 -22.80 -47.97
N ASN A 62 18.20 -23.66 -48.79
CA ASN A 62 17.64 -23.24 -50.08
C ASN A 62 16.35 -23.97 -50.54
N ASP A 63 15.56 -24.56 -49.64
CA ASP A 63 14.29 -25.20 -50.01
C ASP A 63 13.11 -24.41 -49.42
N LEU A 64 12.51 -23.55 -50.25
CA LEU A 64 11.39 -22.67 -49.86
C LEU A 64 10.08 -23.45 -49.61
N THR A 65 10.03 -24.74 -49.91
CA THR A 65 8.80 -25.56 -49.79
C THR A 65 8.44 -25.93 -48.35
N ASP A 66 9.37 -25.78 -47.40
CA ASP A 66 9.20 -26.09 -45.96
C ASP A 66 9.33 -24.85 -45.03
N ASP A 67 9.47 -23.64 -45.58
CA ASP A 67 9.71 -22.40 -44.82
C ASP A 67 8.42 -21.85 -44.20
N LEU A 68 8.20 -22.14 -42.90
CA LEU A 68 7.08 -21.57 -42.15
C LEU A 68 7.35 -20.13 -41.71
N VAL A 69 6.37 -19.25 -41.86
CA VAL A 69 6.38 -17.85 -41.46
C VAL A 69 5.63 -17.67 -40.14
N LEU A 70 6.25 -16.98 -39.17
CA LEU A 70 5.61 -16.64 -37.92
C LEU A 70 4.59 -15.51 -38.13
N ILE A 71 3.33 -15.80 -37.82
CA ILE A 71 2.21 -14.89 -37.92
C ILE A 71 1.47 -14.73 -36.58
N VAL A 72 0.68 -13.67 -36.49
CA VAL A 72 -0.39 -13.52 -35.48
C VAL A 72 -1.73 -13.74 -36.16
N ASP A 73 -2.50 -14.73 -35.71
CA ASP A 73 -3.84 -15.00 -36.25
C ASP A 73 -4.93 -14.88 -35.18
N LYS A 74 -6.17 -14.60 -35.60
CA LYS A 74 -7.31 -14.47 -34.71
C LYS A 74 -8.18 -15.72 -34.73
N VAL A 75 -8.09 -16.55 -33.69
CA VAL A 75 -8.84 -17.80 -33.55
C VAL A 75 -9.77 -17.70 -32.33
N GLY A 76 -11.07 -17.97 -32.50
CA GLY A 76 -12.04 -17.97 -31.40
C GLY A 76 -12.17 -16.61 -30.68
N GLY A 77 -11.85 -15.50 -31.36
CA GLY A 77 -11.87 -14.15 -30.80
C GLY A 77 -10.56 -13.71 -30.11
N LYS A 78 -9.58 -14.60 -29.96
CA LYS A 78 -8.26 -14.31 -29.38
C LYS A 78 -7.17 -14.33 -30.43
N TYR A 79 -6.10 -13.59 -30.20
CA TYR A 79 -4.90 -13.66 -31.04
C TYR A 79 -3.98 -14.80 -30.56
N VAL A 80 -3.44 -15.57 -31.51
CA VAL A 80 -2.51 -16.69 -31.26
C VAL A 80 -1.31 -16.59 -32.21
N TYR A 81 -0.14 -17.08 -31.76
CA TYR A 81 1.04 -17.19 -32.60
C TYR A 81 1.08 -18.51 -33.34
N ARG A 82 1.30 -18.46 -34.66
CA ARG A 82 1.40 -19.65 -35.51
C ARG A 82 2.55 -19.54 -36.50
N ALA A 83 3.17 -20.67 -36.81
CA ALA A 83 4.07 -20.80 -37.94
C ALA A 83 3.30 -21.47 -39.08
N VAL A 84 3.10 -20.75 -40.19
CA VAL A 84 2.29 -21.21 -41.34
C VAL A 84 3.08 -21.11 -42.64
N SER A 85 2.71 -21.89 -43.65
CA SER A 85 3.30 -21.77 -44.99
C SER A 85 2.97 -20.40 -45.62
N PRO A 86 3.81 -19.86 -46.53
CA PRO A 86 3.60 -18.53 -47.11
C PRO A 86 2.26 -18.33 -47.83
N ASP A 87 1.68 -19.40 -48.38
CA ASP A 87 0.37 -19.47 -49.03
C ASP A 87 -0.81 -19.48 -48.02
N GLN A 88 -0.55 -19.74 -46.74
CA GLN A 88 -1.54 -19.78 -45.66
C GLN A 88 -1.56 -18.50 -44.81
N ILE A 89 -0.83 -17.46 -45.21
CA ILE A 89 -0.83 -16.17 -44.51
C ILE A 89 -2.22 -15.51 -44.68
N PRO A 90 -2.98 -15.25 -43.60
CA PRO A 90 -4.35 -14.76 -43.69
C PRO A 90 -4.44 -13.32 -44.20
N ASN A 91 -3.44 -12.50 -43.88
CA ASN A 91 -3.19 -11.19 -44.47
C ASN A 91 -1.71 -10.84 -44.27
N LEU A 92 -1.14 -10.04 -45.18
CA LEU A 92 0.28 -9.72 -45.14
C LEU A 92 0.77 -9.10 -43.82
N LYS A 93 0.01 -8.20 -43.19
CA LYS A 93 0.43 -7.49 -41.96
C LYS A 93 0.65 -8.42 -40.78
N ALA A 94 -0.14 -9.49 -40.68
CA ALA A 94 -0.01 -10.51 -39.64
C ALA A 94 1.38 -11.18 -39.63
N SER A 95 2.07 -11.19 -40.77
CA SER A 95 3.40 -11.80 -40.93
C SER A 95 4.58 -10.83 -40.75
N LEU A 96 4.32 -9.52 -40.67
CA LEU A 96 5.35 -8.49 -40.68
C LEU A 96 5.70 -8.03 -39.26
N TRP A 97 6.99 -7.95 -38.98
CA TRP A 97 7.55 -7.63 -37.68
C TRP A 97 8.55 -6.48 -37.77
N CYS A 98 8.42 -5.51 -36.87
CA CYS A 98 9.44 -4.47 -36.63
C CYS A 98 10.36 -4.90 -35.50
N LEU A 99 11.63 -4.47 -35.52
CA LEU A 99 12.60 -4.80 -34.50
C LEU A 99 13.02 -3.56 -33.70
N GLN A 100 13.11 -3.71 -32.38
CA GLN A 100 13.67 -2.70 -31.48
C GLN A 100 14.66 -3.33 -30.52
N LEU A 101 15.89 -2.80 -30.45
CA LEU A 101 16.87 -3.22 -29.44
C LEU A 101 16.48 -2.67 -28.06
N THR A 102 16.31 -3.57 -27.09
CA THR A 102 15.85 -3.23 -25.73
C THR A 102 17.03 -3.18 -24.74
N GLN A 103 18.09 -3.97 -24.96
CA GLN A 103 19.26 -3.98 -24.09
C GLN A 103 20.54 -4.39 -24.83
N GLU A 104 21.65 -3.71 -24.52
CA GLU A 104 23.01 -4.12 -24.89
C GLU A 104 23.92 -4.07 -23.65
N ASN A 105 24.64 -5.16 -23.38
CA ASN A 105 25.68 -5.22 -22.35
C ASN A 105 26.90 -5.92 -22.94
N ALA A 106 28.09 -5.35 -22.73
CA ALA A 106 29.35 -5.93 -23.19
C ALA A 106 29.50 -7.39 -22.67
N GLY A 107 29.39 -8.36 -23.58
CA GLY A 107 29.52 -9.80 -23.27
C GLY A 107 28.21 -10.61 -23.17
N LYS A 108 27.02 -9.99 -23.31
CA LYS A 108 25.72 -10.69 -23.41
C LYS A 108 25.10 -10.49 -24.80
N GLU A 109 24.26 -11.43 -25.24
CA GLU A 109 23.58 -11.30 -26.53
C GLU A 109 22.54 -10.15 -26.49
N PRO A 110 22.41 -9.36 -27.56
CA PRO A 110 21.41 -8.29 -27.64
C PRO A 110 19.98 -8.85 -27.56
N ILE A 111 19.12 -8.12 -26.88
CA ILE A 111 17.70 -8.46 -26.69
C ILE A 111 16.85 -7.57 -27.60
N TYR A 112 15.97 -8.19 -28.39
CA TYR A 112 15.10 -7.49 -29.33
C TYR A 112 13.62 -7.70 -29.02
N ASP A 113 12.85 -6.63 -29.12
CA ASP A 113 11.40 -6.68 -29.21
C ASP A 113 10.97 -6.77 -30.68
N PHE A 114 10.06 -7.71 -30.96
CA PHE A 114 9.46 -7.90 -32.28
C PHE A 114 8.03 -7.39 -32.26
N ILE A 115 7.74 -6.27 -32.91
CA ILE A 115 6.41 -5.65 -32.90
C ILE A 115 5.66 -6.05 -34.16
N ASN A 116 4.50 -6.69 -34.01
CA ASN A 116 3.70 -7.15 -35.14
C ASN A 116 2.95 -5.98 -35.80
N LYS A 117 2.89 -5.93 -37.14
CA LYS A 117 2.22 -4.84 -37.87
C LYS A 117 0.70 -4.92 -37.86
N GLU A 118 0.10 -6.08 -37.63
CA GLU A 118 -1.36 -6.24 -37.54
C GLU A 118 -1.87 -5.83 -36.14
N THR A 119 -1.22 -6.28 -35.08
CA THR A 119 -1.70 -6.03 -33.71
C THR A 119 -1.08 -4.82 -33.02
N GLY A 120 0.10 -4.37 -33.47
CA GLY A 120 0.89 -3.34 -32.77
C GLY A 120 1.50 -3.79 -31.44
N LEU A 121 1.34 -5.07 -31.08
CA LEU A 121 1.86 -5.65 -29.84
C LEU A 121 3.22 -6.34 -30.07
N PRO A 122 4.11 -6.36 -29.07
CA PRO A 122 5.33 -7.14 -29.14
C PRO A 122 5.02 -8.65 -29.11
N LEU A 123 5.87 -9.46 -29.74
CA LEU A 123 5.94 -10.91 -29.54
C LEU A 123 6.20 -11.16 -28.06
N ALA A 124 5.15 -11.53 -27.34
CA ALA A 124 5.20 -11.74 -25.91
C ALA A 124 4.23 -12.84 -25.49
N PHE A 125 4.57 -13.52 -24.40
CA PHE A 125 3.73 -14.53 -23.74
C PHE A 125 3.52 -14.11 -22.28
N ASP A 126 2.40 -14.53 -21.69
CA ASP A 126 2.10 -14.24 -20.28
C ASP A 126 2.55 -15.37 -19.32
N LYS A 127 2.71 -16.58 -19.85
CA LYS A 127 3.11 -17.80 -19.12
C LYS A 127 3.61 -18.87 -20.10
N GLU A 128 4.23 -19.93 -19.59
CA GLU A 128 4.53 -21.12 -20.40
C GLU A 128 3.26 -21.85 -20.90
N GLY A 129 3.40 -22.61 -21.98
CA GLY A 129 2.40 -23.57 -22.48
C GLY A 129 1.15 -22.97 -23.12
N THR A 130 1.17 -21.67 -23.47
CA THR A 130 0.08 -21.01 -24.20
C THR A 130 0.56 -20.46 -25.53
N ALA A 131 -0.26 -20.62 -26.58
CA ALA A 131 -0.06 -20.01 -27.89
C ALA A 131 -0.72 -18.62 -28.02
N GLU A 132 -1.50 -18.20 -27.01
CA GLU A 132 -2.17 -16.89 -26.98
C GLU A 132 -1.13 -15.75 -26.92
N VAL A 133 -1.41 -14.69 -27.67
CA VAL A 133 -0.64 -13.43 -27.62
C VAL A 133 -0.74 -12.87 -26.20
N GLY A 134 0.40 -12.81 -25.52
CA GLY A 134 0.55 -12.16 -24.23
C GLY A 134 1.19 -10.79 -24.34
N GLN A 135 1.49 -10.19 -23.19
CA GLN A 135 2.16 -8.88 -23.07
C GLN A 135 3.33 -8.92 -22.08
N SER A 136 3.52 -10.03 -21.35
CA SER A 136 4.36 -10.01 -20.16
C SER A 136 5.85 -10.25 -20.40
N PHE A 137 6.15 -11.26 -21.19
CA PHE A 137 7.51 -11.71 -21.47
C PHE A 137 7.82 -11.49 -22.95
N ALA A 138 8.25 -10.25 -23.24
CA ALA A 138 8.79 -9.80 -24.51
C ALA A 138 10.33 -9.74 -24.42
N GLY A 139 11.00 -9.19 -25.42
CA GLY A 139 12.45 -9.03 -25.42
C GLY A 139 13.17 -10.37 -25.53
N TRP A 140 13.45 -10.77 -26.77
CA TRP A 140 14.03 -12.07 -27.07
C TRP A 140 15.51 -11.97 -27.40
N ALA A 141 16.31 -12.84 -26.80
CA ALA A 141 17.66 -13.10 -27.28
C ALA A 141 17.54 -13.72 -28.68
N PHE A 142 18.16 -13.09 -29.69
CA PHE A 142 17.98 -13.43 -31.10
C PHE A 142 19.31 -13.43 -31.88
N SER A 143 19.32 -14.05 -33.07
CA SER A 143 20.54 -14.41 -33.80
C SER A 143 21.15 -13.27 -34.63
N SER A 144 20.36 -12.34 -35.16
CA SER A 144 20.86 -11.20 -35.94
C SER A 144 21.31 -10.05 -35.03
N THR A 145 22.55 -9.57 -35.22
CA THR A 145 23.11 -8.43 -34.47
C THR A 145 23.23 -7.18 -35.34
N TRP A 146 23.32 -6.00 -34.72
CA TRP A 146 23.49 -4.72 -35.41
C TRP A 146 24.97 -4.49 -35.83
N ALA A 147 25.19 -3.99 -37.04
CA ALA A 147 26.47 -3.62 -37.71
C ALA A 147 27.45 -4.74 -38.13
N LYS A 148 28.24 -4.42 -39.17
CA LYS A 148 29.27 -5.25 -39.81
C LYS A 148 30.66 -4.72 -39.44
N GLY A 149 31.34 -5.29 -38.42
CA GLY A 149 32.71 -4.85 -38.09
C GLY A 149 33.37 -5.46 -36.85
N ALA A 150 34.46 -6.19 -37.10
CA ALA A 150 35.63 -6.51 -36.26
C ALA A 150 35.43 -6.78 -34.75
N GLY A 151 34.95 -7.98 -34.44
CA GLY A 151 34.97 -8.56 -33.08
C GLY A 151 34.10 -9.80 -32.90
N LEU A 152 33.75 -10.50 -33.99
CA LEU A 152 32.84 -11.65 -34.01
C LEU A 152 33.35 -12.76 -34.96
N SER A 153 34.64 -12.76 -35.29
CA SER A 153 35.25 -13.72 -36.23
C SER A 153 35.24 -15.17 -35.75
N ASP A 154 34.90 -15.44 -34.49
CA ASP A 154 34.71 -16.81 -33.97
C ASP A 154 33.28 -17.35 -34.17
N ARG A 155 32.38 -16.59 -34.79
CA ARG A 155 30.99 -17.04 -35.05
C ARG A 155 30.61 -16.90 -36.53
N GLY A 156 31.38 -17.59 -37.38
CA GLY A 156 31.47 -17.48 -38.83
C GLY A 156 30.20 -17.58 -39.67
N ALA A 157 30.42 -17.43 -40.99
CA ALA A 157 29.50 -17.44 -42.13
C ALA A 157 28.14 -18.15 -41.91
N GLY A 158 27.04 -17.46 -42.23
CA GLY A 158 25.70 -18.04 -42.35
C GLY A 158 25.21 -18.79 -41.10
N LYS A 159 25.12 -18.11 -39.95
CA LYS A 159 24.61 -18.74 -38.73
C LYS A 159 23.25 -19.41 -38.98
N LYS A 160 23.17 -20.70 -38.63
CA LYS A 160 21.90 -21.40 -38.39
C LYS A 160 21.06 -20.58 -37.40
N GLY A 161 19.74 -20.64 -37.56
CA GLY A 161 18.75 -20.03 -36.70
C GLY A 161 18.91 -20.55 -35.28
N LEU A 162 18.62 -19.68 -34.32
CA LEU A 162 18.76 -19.98 -32.90
C LEU A 162 17.37 -19.95 -32.26
N SER A 163 17.18 -20.77 -31.24
CA SER A 163 15.95 -20.74 -30.44
C SER A 163 15.88 -19.45 -29.62
N MET A 164 14.74 -18.76 -29.71
CA MET A 164 14.51 -17.51 -28.97
C MET A 164 14.18 -17.81 -27.51
N TYR A 165 14.77 -17.03 -26.60
CA TYR A 165 14.41 -17.05 -25.18
C TYR A 165 14.36 -15.64 -24.57
N THR A 166 13.55 -15.48 -23.52
CA THR A 166 13.44 -14.25 -22.71
C THR A 166 13.53 -14.58 -21.22
N TYR A 167 14.11 -13.69 -20.42
CA TYR A 167 14.30 -13.92 -18.99
C TYR A 167 13.04 -13.63 -18.19
N ILE A 168 12.64 -14.60 -17.36
CA ILE A 168 11.58 -14.41 -16.37
C ILE A 168 12.15 -14.11 -14.97
N SER A 169 13.34 -14.64 -14.68
CA SER A 169 14.09 -14.37 -13.45
C SER A 169 15.60 -14.31 -13.76
N THR A 170 16.46 -14.40 -12.73
CA THR A 170 17.92 -14.46 -12.93
C THR A 170 18.34 -15.79 -13.56
N ASP A 171 17.73 -16.89 -13.13
CA ASP A 171 18.17 -18.25 -13.46
C ASP A 171 17.22 -18.97 -14.42
N GLU A 172 16.08 -18.38 -14.75
CA GLU A 172 15.04 -19.01 -15.56
C GLU A 172 14.65 -18.12 -16.75
N VAL A 173 14.38 -18.78 -17.87
CA VAL A 173 13.94 -18.17 -19.13
C VAL A 173 12.70 -18.88 -19.66
N LEU A 174 11.89 -18.16 -20.45
CA LEU A 174 10.93 -18.76 -21.38
C LEU A 174 11.59 -18.94 -22.74
N ARG A 175 11.49 -20.14 -23.30
CA ARG A 175 11.97 -20.48 -24.64
C ARG A 175 10.79 -20.81 -25.54
N ILE A 176 10.80 -20.36 -26.79
CA ILE A 176 9.77 -20.71 -27.78
C ILE A 176 9.98 -22.13 -28.30
N LYS A 177 8.88 -22.89 -28.36
CA LYS A 177 8.85 -24.27 -28.85
C LYS A 177 7.59 -24.53 -29.69
N LYS A 178 7.54 -25.71 -30.32
CA LYS A 178 6.33 -26.20 -30.99
C LYS A 178 5.29 -26.57 -29.93
N ALA A 179 4.05 -26.10 -30.10
CA ALA A 179 2.95 -26.55 -29.25
C ALA A 179 2.64 -28.03 -29.52
N ALA A 180 1.92 -28.68 -28.60
CA ALA A 180 1.59 -30.10 -28.72
C ALA A 180 0.77 -30.43 -29.99
N ASP A 181 -0.01 -29.47 -30.49
CA ASP A 181 -0.86 -29.55 -31.68
C ASP A 181 -0.22 -28.91 -32.92
N PHE A 182 1.07 -28.56 -32.89
CA PHE A 182 1.76 -27.85 -33.97
C PHE A 182 1.56 -28.48 -35.36
N ALA A 183 1.53 -29.81 -35.46
CA ALA A 183 1.38 -30.50 -36.74
C ALA A 183 0.02 -30.23 -37.44
N THR A 184 -1.03 -29.88 -36.67
CA THR A 184 -2.37 -29.60 -37.22
C THR A 184 -2.72 -28.13 -37.19
N SER A 185 -2.24 -27.37 -36.20
CA SER A 185 -2.59 -25.96 -36.03
C SER A 185 -1.48 -24.98 -36.41
N GLY A 186 -0.22 -25.42 -36.46
CA GLY A 186 0.94 -24.55 -36.56
C GLY A 186 1.21 -23.72 -35.31
N ASN A 187 0.50 -23.95 -34.20
CA ASN A 187 0.60 -23.16 -32.98
C ASN A 187 1.99 -23.27 -32.33
N ILE A 188 2.54 -22.14 -31.90
CA ILE A 188 3.76 -22.10 -31.10
C ILE A 188 3.43 -21.66 -29.68
N ASP A 189 4.14 -22.20 -28.70
CA ASP A 189 4.02 -21.83 -27.29
C ASP A 189 5.42 -21.69 -26.67
N THR A 190 5.48 -21.57 -25.35
CA THR A 190 6.73 -21.45 -24.62
C THR A 190 6.89 -22.53 -23.56
N GLU A 191 8.12 -22.79 -23.17
CA GLU A 191 8.47 -23.62 -22.01
C GLU A 191 9.45 -22.88 -21.10
N LYS A 192 9.39 -23.22 -19.81
CA LYS A 192 10.28 -22.68 -18.79
C LYS A 192 11.53 -23.54 -18.68
N VAL A 193 12.71 -22.94 -18.80
CA VAL A 193 14.02 -23.62 -18.79
C VAL A 193 15.03 -22.81 -17.97
N TYR A 194 16.01 -23.46 -17.34
CA TYR A 194 17.12 -22.74 -16.72
C TYR A 194 17.95 -21.98 -17.76
N ALA A 195 18.35 -20.75 -17.44
CA ALA A 195 19.03 -19.84 -18.37
C ALA A 195 20.35 -20.43 -18.91
N ASN A 196 21.11 -21.15 -18.07
CA ASN A 196 22.35 -21.80 -18.47
C ASN A 196 22.11 -22.99 -19.43
N GLN A 197 21.06 -23.78 -19.19
CA GLN A 197 20.65 -24.89 -20.03
C GLN A 197 20.13 -24.37 -21.38
N ALA A 198 19.27 -23.35 -21.38
CA ALA A 198 18.75 -22.74 -22.59
C ALA A 198 19.88 -22.19 -23.48
N GLU A 199 20.87 -21.51 -22.89
CA GLU A 199 22.04 -21.01 -23.63
C GLU A 199 22.94 -22.15 -24.15
N ALA A 200 23.17 -23.19 -23.34
CA ALA A 200 23.96 -24.35 -23.77
C ALA A 200 23.30 -25.09 -24.93
N GLU A 201 22.02 -25.43 -24.81
CA GLU A 201 21.24 -26.13 -25.84
C GLU A 201 21.04 -25.29 -27.10
N ARG A 202 20.93 -23.96 -26.96
CA ARG A 202 20.90 -23.01 -28.08
C ARG A 202 22.21 -23.01 -28.87
N ARG A 203 23.36 -23.07 -28.21
CA ARG A 203 24.68 -23.12 -28.89
C ARG A 203 24.91 -24.43 -29.64
N THR A 204 24.37 -25.53 -29.13
CA THR A 204 24.56 -26.87 -29.72
C THR A 204 23.41 -27.31 -30.61
N ASN A 205 22.29 -26.57 -30.62
CA ASN A 205 21.05 -26.89 -31.35
C ASN A 205 20.51 -28.30 -31.06
N THR A 206 20.44 -28.67 -29.76
CA THR A 206 20.13 -30.04 -29.30
C THR A 206 18.75 -30.19 -28.65
N ALA A 207 17.96 -29.13 -28.51
CA ALA A 207 16.62 -29.19 -27.90
C ALA A 207 15.60 -29.72 -28.92
N ALA A 208 14.98 -30.88 -28.63
CA ALA A 208 14.17 -31.64 -29.58
C ALA A 208 12.91 -30.90 -30.10
N ASP A 209 12.35 -29.97 -29.31
CA ASP A 209 11.11 -29.25 -29.64
C ASP A 209 11.27 -27.73 -29.75
N ALA A 210 12.48 -27.21 -29.49
CA ALA A 210 12.73 -25.78 -29.59
C ALA A 210 12.66 -25.32 -31.05
N ILE A 211 12.04 -24.17 -31.28
CA ILE A 211 11.96 -23.61 -32.63
C ILE A 211 13.13 -22.66 -32.85
N SER A 212 13.91 -22.91 -33.90
CA SER A 212 14.93 -22.01 -34.37
C SER A 212 14.34 -21.04 -35.40
N PHE A 213 14.58 -19.74 -35.18
CA PHE A 213 14.10 -18.69 -36.09
C PHE A 213 15.26 -17.94 -36.76
N LYS A 214 14.98 -17.44 -37.96
CA LYS A 214 15.81 -16.51 -38.71
C LYS A 214 15.00 -15.31 -39.16
N LEU A 215 15.68 -14.18 -39.30
CA LEU A 215 15.10 -12.96 -39.85
C LEU A 215 15.23 -12.98 -41.37
N TYR A 216 14.19 -12.59 -42.07
CA TYR A 216 14.16 -12.48 -43.53
C TYR A 216 13.72 -11.08 -43.94
N ASP A 217 14.37 -10.57 -44.98
CA ASP A 217 13.83 -9.49 -45.78
C ASP A 217 12.58 -10.07 -46.46
N ALA A 218 11.42 -9.46 -46.18
CA ALA A 218 10.15 -9.89 -46.70
C ALA A 218 10.16 -9.86 -48.23
N GLY A 219 9.73 -10.95 -48.84
CA GLY A 219 9.59 -11.06 -50.28
C GLY A 219 8.48 -10.18 -50.85
N SER A 220 8.28 -10.29 -52.15
CA SER A 220 7.28 -9.61 -52.94
C SER A 220 5.93 -10.34 -52.85
N TYR A 221 4.86 -9.59 -52.56
CA TYR A 221 3.50 -10.10 -52.37
C TYR A 221 2.55 -9.44 -53.36
N VAL A 222 1.81 -10.24 -54.13
CA VAL A 222 0.66 -9.72 -54.88
C VAL A 222 -0.44 -9.39 -53.87
N LEU A 223 -1.01 -8.19 -53.92
CA LEU A 223 -2.04 -7.76 -52.97
C LEU A 223 -3.45 -8.10 -53.48
N SER A 224 -4.29 -8.64 -52.59
CA SER A 224 -5.73 -8.76 -52.84
C SER A 224 -6.43 -7.38 -52.74
N ALA A 225 -7.70 -7.31 -53.17
CA ALA A 225 -8.49 -6.09 -53.03
C ALA A 225 -8.64 -5.66 -51.56
N ASN A 226 -8.84 -6.61 -50.65
CA ASN A 226 -8.95 -6.34 -49.21
C ASN A 226 -7.65 -5.77 -48.63
N GLU A 227 -6.51 -6.37 -48.95
CA GLU A 227 -5.21 -5.94 -48.44
C GLU A 227 -4.82 -4.57 -49.00
N LEU A 228 -4.97 -4.36 -50.31
CA LEU A 228 -4.69 -3.06 -50.93
C LEU A 228 -5.56 -1.96 -50.31
N ASN A 229 -6.86 -2.22 -50.10
CA ASN A 229 -7.74 -1.26 -49.44
C ASN A 229 -7.35 -0.99 -47.97
N ALA A 230 -6.84 -2.00 -47.25
CA ALA A 230 -6.35 -1.84 -45.89
C ALA A 230 -5.11 -0.93 -45.84
N PHE A 231 -4.14 -1.11 -46.73
CA PHE A 231 -2.97 -0.23 -46.85
C PHE A 231 -3.32 1.18 -47.34
N LEU A 232 -4.24 1.29 -48.30
CA LEU A 232 -4.73 2.58 -48.80
C LEU A 232 -5.42 3.39 -47.69
N LYS A 233 -6.22 2.75 -46.82
CA LYS A 233 -6.90 3.43 -45.70
C LYS A 233 -5.93 4.17 -44.78
N GLU A 234 -4.77 3.59 -44.51
CA GLU A 234 -3.70 4.19 -43.68
C GLU A 234 -3.02 5.38 -44.37
N ASN A 235 -3.12 5.46 -45.71
CA ASN A 235 -2.54 6.51 -46.54
C ASN A 235 -3.60 7.47 -47.12
N ASN A 236 -4.69 7.72 -46.37
CA ASN A 236 -5.80 8.58 -46.82
C ASN A 236 -6.39 8.19 -48.19
N TYR A 237 -6.37 6.89 -48.48
CA TYR A 237 -6.86 6.26 -49.71
C TYR A 237 -6.07 6.65 -50.97
N MET A 238 -4.82 7.09 -50.87
CA MET A 238 -3.98 7.49 -52.00
C MET A 238 -2.60 6.82 -51.91
N LEU A 239 -1.88 6.73 -53.02
CA LEU A 239 -0.49 6.26 -53.08
C LEU A 239 0.48 7.44 -53.11
N LYS A 240 1.65 7.27 -52.50
CA LYS A 240 2.71 8.29 -52.48
C LYS A 240 3.84 7.88 -53.42
N PHE A 241 4.18 8.76 -54.36
CA PHE A 241 5.29 8.59 -55.29
C PHE A 241 6.47 9.45 -54.84
N GLU A 242 7.69 8.92 -54.89
CA GLU A 242 8.92 9.66 -54.59
C GLU A 242 9.84 9.68 -55.83
N PRO A 243 9.97 10.83 -56.52
CA PRO A 243 9.19 12.07 -56.39
C PRO A 243 7.83 12.01 -57.12
N ASP A 244 6.85 12.83 -56.70
CA ASP A 244 5.50 12.93 -57.28
C ASP A 244 5.33 14.11 -58.28
N ASP A 245 6.45 14.71 -58.73
CA ASP A 245 6.45 15.93 -59.56
C ASP A 245 6.06 15.65 -61.03
N SER A 246 4.79 15.29 -61.28
CA SER A 246 4.27 15.05 -62.63
C SER A 246 3.58 16.25 -63.28
N TYR A 247 3.90 16.56 -64.55
CA TYR A 247 3.27 17.60 -65.41
C TYR A 247 1.86 17.17 -65.91
N GLY A 248 1.10 16.49 -65.07
CA GLY A 248 -0.24 15.97 -65.34
C GLY A 248 -0.82 15.32 -64.09
N GLU A 249 -2.15 15.25 -63.98
CA GLU A 249 -2.84 14.65 -62.82
C GLU A 249 -2.43 13.18 -62.68
N ASN A 250 -1.56 12.85 -61.71
CA ASN A 250 -1.31 11.48 -61.28
C ASN A 250 -2.56 10.95 -60.56
N PRO A 251 -3.31 10.00 -61.15
CA PRO A 251 -4.56 9.55 -60.56
C PRO A 251 -4.36 8.76 -59.26
N PHE A 252 -3.16 8.21 -59.03
CA PHE A 252 -2.88 7.44 -57.84
C PHE A 252 -2.59 8.30 -56.60
N SER A 253 -2.04 9.51 -56.78
CA SER A 253 -1.72 10.42 -55.68
C SER A 253 -2.74 11.55 -55.49
N ASN A 254 -3.53 11.89 -56.51
CA ASN A 254 -4.50 12.99 -56.46
C ASN A 254 -5.97 12.57 -56.29
N THR A 255 -6.28 11.29 -56.48
CA THR A 255 -7.65 10.76 -56.35
C THR A 255 -7.69 9.71 -55.26
N GLN A 256 -8.63 9.83 -54.30
CA GLN A 256 -8.88 8.75 -53.34
C GLN A 256 -9.36 7.50 -54.07
N LEU A 257 -8.66 6.39 -53.87
CA LEU A 257 -8.83 5.13 -54.57
C LEU A 257 -9.61 4.10 -53.74
N TYR A 258 -10.22 3.16 -54.45
CA TYR A 258 -10.80 1.96 -53.90
C TYR A 258 -10.60 0.78 -54.86
N ALA A 259 -10.10 -0.34 -54.34
CA ALA A 259 -9.82 -1.54 -55.13
C ALA A 259 -10.98 -2.53 -55.08
N LEU A 260 -11.25 -3.18 -56.22
CA LEU A 260 -12.26 -4.22 -56.42
C LEU A 260 -11.59 -5.42 -57.11
N PRO A 261 -11.99 -6.67 -56.80
CA PRO A 261 -11.41 -7.84 -57.45
C PRO A 261 -11.78 -7.86 -58.94
N ALA A 262 -10.82 -8.16 -59.83
CA ALA A 262 -11.12 -8.37 -61.24
C ALA A 262 -11.44 -9.83 -61.59
N VAL A 263 -10.95 -10.76 -60.75
CA VAL A 263 -11.18 -12.20 -60.83
C VAL A 263 -11.34 -12.72 -59.41
N GLY A 264 -12.30 -13.62 -59.17
CA GLY A 264 -12.56 -14.17 -57.84
C GLY A 264 -13.21 -13.16 -56.90
N ASP A 265 -13.00 -13.37 -55.59
CA ASP A 265 -13.50 -12.50 -54.54
C ASP A 265 -12.46 -11.47 -54.07
N ALA A 266 -12.83 -10.62 -53.10
CA ALA A 266 -11.95 -9.57 -52.60
C ALA A 266 -10.70 -10.07 -51.83
N THR A 267 -10.59 -11.37 -51.55
CA THR A 267 -9.44 -12.02 -50.92
C THR A 267 -8.48 -12.64 -51.93
N THR A 268 -8.91 -12.75 -53.19
CA THR A 268 -8.10 -13.35 -54.27
C THR A 268 -6.93 -12.44 -54.64
N HIS A 269 -5.70 -12.97 -54.62
CA HIS A 269 -4.47 -12.27 -55.03
C HIS A 269 -4.32 -12.30 -56.56
N ASN A 270 -4.92 -11.32 -57.24
CA ASN A 270 -4.91 -11.24 -58.70
C ASN A 270 -5.04 -9.78 -59.17
N PHE A 271 -5.18 -9.56 -60.47
CA PHE A 271 -5.50 -8.26 -61.05
C PHE A 271 -6.77 -7.66 -60.41
N LEU A 272 -6.74 -6.35 -60.22
CA LEU A 272 -7.76 -5.55 -59.55
C LEU A 272 -8.28 -4.46 -60.46
N TYR A 273 -9.54 -4.08 -60.26
CA TYR A 273 -10.10 -2.84 -60.78
C TYR A 273 -9.92 -1.72 -59.76
N ILE A 274 -9.42 -0.57 -60.21
CA ILE A 274 -9.25 0.61 -59.36
C ILE A 274 -10.35 1.62 -59.67
N ALA A 275 -11.18 1.92 -58.68
CA ALA A 275 -12.24 2.90 -58.76
C ALA A 275 -11.91 4.14 -57.92
N SER A 276 -12.56 5.26 -58.20
CA SER A 276 -12.56 6.39 -57.28
C SER A 276 -13.34 6.02 -56.01
N LYS A 277 -12.85 6.39 -54.83
CA LYS A 277 -13.48 6.08 -53.53
C LYS A 277 -14.92 6.59 -53.43
N ALA A 278 -15.22 7.73 -54.07
CA ALA A 278 -16.58 8.26 -54.15
C ALA A 278 -17.55 7.29 -54.84
N SER A 279 -17.06 6.46 -55.76
CA SER A 279 -17.83 5.45 -56.47
C SER A 279 -18.21 4.25 -55.61
N LYS A 280 -17.52 4.00 -54.48
CA LYS A 280 -17.75 2.85 -53.57
C LYS A 280 -19.20 2.66 -53.15
N LYS A 281 -19.97 3.75 -52.96
CA LYS A 281 -21.39 3.68 -52.55
C LYS A 281 -22.34 3.29 -53.69
N ASN A 282 -21.88 3.47 -54.93
CA ASN A 282 -22.70 3.35 -56.13
C ASN A 282 -22.31 2.14 -57.00
N THR A 283 -21.19 1.49 -56.71
CA THR A 283 -20.72 0.29 -57.39
C THR A 283 -21.21 -0.95 -56.68
N ASP A 284 -22.02 -1.74 -57.37
CA ASP A 284 -22.29 -3.12 -56.97
C ASP A 284 -21.06 -3.97 -57.30
N VAL A 285 -20.49 -4.61 -56.28
CA VAL A 285 -19.24 -5.38 -56.39
C VAL A 285 -19.42 -6.59 -57.31
N GLU A 286 -20.65 -7.13 -57.40
CA GLU A 286 -20.93 -8.30 -58.24
C GLU A 286 -21.11 -7.94 -59.72
N THR A 287 -21.64 -6.75 -60.02
CA THR A 287 -22.06 -6.39 -61.38
C THR A 287 -21.21 -5.28 -62.03
N MET A 288 -20.47 -4.48 -61.27
CA MET A 288 -19.58 -3.41 -61.79
C MET A 288 -20.25 -2.41 -62.76
N GLU A 289 -21.54 -2.12 -62.58
CA GLU A 289 -22.35 -1.36 -63.55
C GLU A 289 -22.29 0.16 -63.39
N LYS A 290 -21.77 0.68 -62.27
CA LYS A 290 -21.80 2.12 -61.92
C LYS A 290 -20.54 2.55 -61.19
N GLY A 291 -20.06 3.76 -61.48
CA GLY A 291 -18.87 4.35 -60.85
C GLY A 291 -17.81 4.82 -61.86
N THR A 292 -16.72 5.37 -61.34
CA THR A 292 -15.58 5.87 -62.13
C THR A 292 -14.35 4.99 -61.92
N PHE A 293 -13.83 4.41 -63.00
CA PHE A 293 -12.76 3.39 -62.96
C PHE A 293 -11.52 3.83 -63.74
N LEU A 294 -10.35 3.51 -63.19
CA LEU A 294 -9.06 3.80 -63.80
C LEU A 294 -8.85 2.91 -65.03
N LYS A 295 -8.21 3.47 -66.06
CA LYS A 295 -7.78 2.75 -67.26
C LYS A 295 -6.45 3.29 -67.77
N VAL A 296 -5.80 2.49 -68.61
CA VAL A 296 -4.80 2.99 -69.55
C VAL A 296 -5.51 3.64 -70.74
N ASP A 297 -5.01 4.81 -71.14
CA ASP A 297 -5.47 5.63 -72.26
C ASP A 297 -4.26 6.17 -73.04
N THR A 298 -4.48 6.94 -74.09
CA THR A 298 -3.41 7.53 -74.91
C THR A 298 -3.46 9.05 -74.92
N LEU A 299 -2.30 9.68 -74.99
CA LEU A 299 -2.14 11.12 -75.17
C LEU A 299 -1.09 11.39 -76.25
N SER A 300 -1.32 12.42 -77.06
CA SER A 300 -0.32 12.97 -77.97
C SER A 300 0.30 14.22 -77.32
N ASN A 301 1.63 14.34 -77.29
CA ASN A 301 2.25 15.61 -76.90
C ASN A 301 2.09 16.66 -78.02
N GLY A 302 2.31 17.94 -77.70
CA GLY A 302 2.21 19.05 -78.67
C GLY A 302 3.17 19.00 -79.88
N VAL A 303 3.97 17.93 -80.02
CA VAL A 303 4.83 17.63 -81.18
C VAL A 303 4.45 16.32 -81.91
N GLY A 304 3.30 15.71 -81.57
CA GLY A 304 2.73 14.58 -82.30
C GLY A 304 3.28 13.19 -81.93
N ILE A 305 3.98 13.05 -80.80
CA ILE A 305 4.40 11.74 -80.27
C ILE A 305 3.31 11.24 -79.33
N GLU A 306 2.74 10.07 -79.66
CA GLU A 306 1.76 9.35 -78.85
C GLU A 306 2.45 8.53 -77.75
N PHE A 307 1.94 8.62 -76.52
CA PHE A 307 2.37 7.79 -75.40
C PHE A 307 1.17 7.36 -74.56
N LEU A 308 1.33 6.24 -73.84
CA LEU A 308 0.33 5.74 -72.91
C LEU A 308 0.24 6.65 -71.69
N LYS A 309 -0.96 6.96 -71.23
CA LYS A 309 -1.23 7.68 -69.99
C LYS A 309 -2.31 6.95 -69.19
N LEU A 310 -2.55 7.42 -67.97
CA LEU A 310 -3.67 6.96 -67.17
C LEU A 310 -4.87 7.90 -67.38
N GLY A 311 -6.07 7.34 -67.30
CA GLY A 311 -7.32 8.07 -67.42
C GLY A 311 -8.45 7.40 -66.64
N TRP A 312 -9.59 8.09 -66.55
CA TRP A 312 -10.78 7.61 -65.85
C TRP A 312 -11.91 7.31 -66.84
N THR A 313 -12.67 6.25 -66.56
CA THR A 313 -13.90 5.87 -67.27
C THR A 313 -15.06 6.05 -66.32
N ASP A 314 -15.94 7.00 -66.60
CA ASP A 314 -17.19 7.18 -65.86
C ASP A 314 -18.31 6.34 -66.48
N LEU A 315 -18.79 5.34 -65.73
CA LEU A 315 -19.93 4.49 -66.14
C LEU A 315 -21.28 5.17 -65.97
N THR A 316 -21.33 6.35 -65.34
CA THR A 316 -22.56 7.16 -65.23
C THR A 316 -22.68 8.21 -66.33
N ALA A 317 -21.64 8.35 -67.16
CA ALA A 317 -21.64 9.29 -68.27
C ALA A 317 -22.79 8.99 -69.22
N LYS A 318 -23.60 10.02 -69.52
CA LYS A 318 -24.71 9.94 -70.47
C LYS A 318 -24.36 10.69 -71.76
N ASP A 319 -24.79 10.16 -72.89
CA ASP A 319 -24.71 10.85 -74.17
C ASP A 319 -25.65 12.06 -74.18
N LYS A 320 -25.60 12.85 -75.25
CA LYS A 320 -26.45 14.04 -75.42
C LYS A 320 -27.97 13.72 -75.43
N ASN A 321 -28.34 12.44 -75.52
CA ASN A 321 -29.72 11.94 -75.54
C ASN A 321 -30.13 11.32 -74.19
N GLY A 322 -29.26 11.35 -73.17
CA GLY A 322 -29.55 10.84 -71.83
C GLY A 322 -29.34 9.33 -71.65
N ASN A 323 -28.81 8.62 -72.65
CA ASN A 323 -28.47 7.20 -72.56
C ASN A 323 -27.08 7.03 -71.97
N LEU A 324 -26.85 5.99 -71.17
CA LEU A 324 -25.51 5.68 -70.66
C LEU A 324 -24.55 5.37 -71.84
N VAL A 325 -23.39 6.00 -71.82
CA VAL A 325 -22.32 5.82 -72.82
C VAL A 325 -21.55 4.52 -72.56
N ASN A 326 -21.49 4.09 -71.30
CA ASN A 326 -20.82 2.89 -70.83
C ASN A 326 -21.73 2.16 -69.83
N ASN A 327 -21.83 0.84 -69.90
CA ASN A 327 -22.84 0.10 -69.13
C ASN A 327 -22.28 -0.80 -68.01
N ASN A 328 -21.01 -1.24 -68.11
CA ASN A 328 -20.31 -2.07 -67.11
C ASN A 328 -18.83 -2.22 -67.51
N VAL A 329 -17.87 -2.12 -66.58
CA VAL A 329 -16.42 -2.27 -66.85
C VAL A 329 -16.06 -3.63 -67.45
N ALA A 330 -16.63 -4.73 -66.92
CA ALA A 330 -16.34 -6.09 -67.33
C ALA A 330 -16.88 -6.43 -68.73
N THR A 331 -17.88 -5.68 -69.21
CA THR A 331 -18.51 -5.88 -70.53
C THR A 331 -18.38 -4.67 -71.47
N ILE A 332 -17.46 -3.73 -71.20
CA ILE A 332 -16.99 -2.78 -72.23
C ILE A 332 -16.40 -3.63 -73.35
N SER A 333 -17.18 -3.96 -74.38
CA SER A 333 -16.91 -5.06 -75.33
C SER A 333 -15.72 -4.82 -76.28
N ARG A 334 -14.78 -3.94 -75.90
CA ARG A 334 -13.71 -3.45 -76.75
C ARG A 334 -12.34 -3.44 -76.05
N ILE A 335 -12.20 -3.16 -74.74
CA ILE A 335 -10.88 -3.22 -74.05
C ILE A 335 -10.90 -3.46 -72.50
N PRO A 336 -11.55 -4.51 -71.96
CA PRO A 336 -11.65 -4.74 -70.50
C PRO A 336 -10.31 -4.88 -69.76
N GLU A 337 -9.29 -5.43 -70.43
CA GLU A 337 -7.96 -5.66 -69.84
C GLU A 337 -7.20 -4.36 -69.54
N GLN A 338 -7.56 -3.22 -70.15
CA GLN A 338 -6.93 -1.92 -69.87
C GLN A 338 -7.34 -1.31 -68.51
N HIS A 339 -8.35 -1.88 -67.85
CA HIS A 339 -8.82 -1.46 -66.53
C HIS A 339 -8.29 -2.33 -65.39
N LYS A 340 -7.52 -3.39 -65.72
CA LYS A 340 -7.00 -4.37 -64.77
C LYS A 340 -5.56 -4.05 -64.38
N PHE A 341 -5.33 -3.88 -63.09
CA PHE A 341 -4.04 -3.52 -62.52
C PHE A 341 -3.59 -4.57 -61.49
N LEU A 342 -2.35 -5.01 -61.56
CA LEU A 342 -1.73 -5.89 -60.57
C LEU A 342 -0.87 -5.05 -59.63
N PHE A 343 -1.02 -5.27 -58.32
CA PHE A 343 -0.23 -4.57 -57.30
C PHE A 343 0.65 -5.58 -56.58
N THR A 344 1.96 -5.46 -56.78
CA THR A 344 2.96 -6.27 -56.10
C THR A 344 3.71 -5.40 -55.10
N TYR A 345 3.72 -5.79 -53.83
CA TYR A 345 4.29 -5.02 -52.75
C TYR A 345 5.46 -5.75 -52.10
N LYS A 346 6.58 -5.04 -51.92
CA LYS A 346 7.77 -5.52 -51.22
C LYS A 346 7.91 -4.78 -49.87
N PRO A 347 7.56 -5.43 -48.74
CA PRO A 347 7.43 -4.74 -47.46
C PRO A 347 8.71 -4.15 -46.90
N THR A 348 9.83 -4.90 -46.92
CA THR A 348 11.09 -4.47 -46.29
C THR A 348 11.66 -3.20 -46.94
N SER A 349 11.60 -3.08 -48.27
CA SER A 349 12.00 -1.87 -49.00
C SER A 349 10.89 -0.81 -49.08
N ASP A 350 9.65 -1.14 -48.73
CA ASP A 350 8.44 -0.33 -48.87
C ASP A 350 8.28 0.18 -50.31
N GLU A 351 8.29 -0.78 -51.24
CA GLU A 351 8.22 -0.57 -52.69
C GLU A 351 7.01 -1.27 -53.27
N ILE A 352 6.19 -0.55 -54.02
CA ILE A 352 5.03 -1.08 -54.74
C ILE A 352 5.32 -1.03 -56.24
N PHE A 353 5.11 -2.16 -56.92
CA PHE A 353 5.12 -2.29 -58.36
C PHE A 353 3.68 -2.40 -58.84
N ILE A 354 3.32 -1.61 -59.87
CA ILE A 354 1.99 -1.66 -60.48
C ILE A 354 2.14 -2.09 -61.93
N GLN A 355 1.44 -3.14 -62.33
CA GLN A 355 1.40 -3.64 -63.69
C GLN A 355 0.00 -3.52 -64.28
N VAL A 356 -0.10 -3.45 -65.60
CA VAL A 356 -1.38 -3.41 -66.33
C VAL A 356 -1.51 -4.67 -67.18
N ALA A 357 -2.71 -5.26 -67.25
CA ALA A 357 -2.93 -6.50 -68.01
C ALA A 357 -2.74 -6.32 -69.53
N SER A 358 -3.15 -5.18 -70.11
CA SER A 358 -2.91 -4.84 -71.52
C SER A 358 -3.00 -3.33 -71.76
N ALA A 359 -2.39 -2.82 -72.83
CA ALA A 359 -2.52 -1.43 -73.28
C ALA A 359 -2.57 -1.34 -74.82
N LEU A 360 -3.38 -0.40 -75.35
CA LEU A 360 -3.53 -0.15 -76.78
C LEU A 360 -3.25 1.33 -77.12
N HIS A 361 -2.49 1.59 -78.19
CA HIS A 361 -2.33 2.94 -78.74
C HIS A 361 -3.56 3.36 -79.58
N ARG A 362 -3.93 4.64 -79.54
CA ARG A 362 -5.05 5.23 -80.29
C ARG A 362 -4.50 5.92 -81.54
N ASP A 363 -5.07 5.65 -82.70
CA ASP A 363 -4.75 6.36 -83.94
C ASP A 363 -5.60 7.65 -84.05
N ASP A 364 -4.94 8.80 -84.04
CA ASP A 364 -5.59 10.12 -84.06
C ASP A 364 -5.98 10.61 -85.48
N THR A 365 -5.70 9.86 -86.55
CA THR A 365 -6.02 10.30 -87.93
C THR A 365 -7.46 9.99 -88.39
N ALA A 366 -8.28 9.35 -87.55
CA ALA A 366 -9.65 8.96 -87.86
C ALA A 366 -10.71 9.97 -87.37
N GLU A 367 -10.68 11.21 -87.87
CA GLU A 367 -11.86 12.07 -87.78
C GLU A 367 -12.95 11.56 -88.75
N LYS A 368 -14.12 11.23 -88.18
CA LYS A 368 -15.39 10.84 -88.83
C LYS A 368 -15.57 9.35 -89.09
N LYS A 369 -15.97 8.62 -88.04
CA LYS A 369 -17.24 7.85 -87.95
C LYS A 369 -17.21 6.94 -86.73
N GLY A 370 -17.75 7.41 -85.60
CA GLY A 370 -18.64 6.69 -84.67
C GLY A 370 -18.29 5.32 -84.06
N ASN A 371 -17.30 4.57 -84.54
CA ASN A 371 -16.99 3.21 -84.12
C ASN A 371 -15.55 3.19 -83.59
N TYR A 372 -15.40 3.71 -82.37
CA TYR A 372 -14.12 4.12 -81.83
C TYR A 372 -13.18 2.96 -81.44
N TRP A 373 -13.64 1.70 -81.42
CA TRP A 373 -12.82 0.53 -81.04
C TRP A 373 -13.42 -0.87 -81.39
N ASN A 374 -13.84 -1.30 -82.61
CA ASN A 374 -14.24 -2.74 -82.83
C ASN A 374 -14.60 -3.08 -84.28
N SER A 375 -14.48 -4.37 -84.64
CA SER A 375 -15.66 -5.25 -84.74
C SER A 375 -15.31 -6.74 -84.97
N GLU A 376 -15.73 -7.59 -84.03
CA GLU A 376 -16.48 -8.86 -84.20
C GLU A 376 -16.06 -9.82 -85.34
N THR A 377 -15.42 -10.95 -84.98
CA THR A 377 -16.11 -12.23 -84.73
C THR A 377 -15.12 -13.27 -84.17
N ASN A 378 -15.59 -14.00 -83.17
CA ASN A 378 -15.10 -15.29 -82.65
C ASN A 378 -14.19 -16.08 -83.61
N THR A 379 -12.89 -16.19 -83.29
CA THR A 379 -12.11 -17.44 -83.21
C THR A 379 -10.70 -17.11 -82.73
N GLN A 380 -10.11 -18.00 -81.93
CA GLN A 380 -8.66 -18.07 -81.73
C GLN A 380 -7.94 -18.00 -83.10
N GLU A 381 -6.77 -17.37 -83.15
CA GLU A 381 -5.92 -17.15 -84.33
C GLU A 381 -6.26 -15.95 -85.23
N ALA A 382 -5.68 -14.80 -84.92
CA ALA A 382 -5.24 -13.85 -85.94
C ALA A 382 -3.72 -13.61 -85.79
N ARG A 383 -2.94 -14.70 -85.86
CA ARG A 383 -1.55 -14.63 -86.31
C ARG A 383 -1.53 -14.93 -87.82
N PHE A 384 -0.76 -14.12 -88.55
CA PHE A 384 -0.32 -14.27 -89.95
C PHE A 384 -1.33 -13.96 -91.07
N ARG A 385 -1.15 -12.81 -91.72
CA ARG A 385 -1.18 -12.78 -93.20
C ARG A 385 0.05 -12.05 -93.74
N ASN A 386 0.97 -12.86 -94.23
CA ASN A 386 1.88 -12.49 -95.31
C ASN A 386 1.06 -12.47 -96.62
N ASP A 387 1.23 -11.44 -97.44
CA ASP A 387 1.52 -11.55 -98.88
C ASP A 387 1.30 -10.20 -99.60
N TYR A 388 2.39 -9.74 -100.21
CA TYR A 388 2.51 -8.62 -101.16
C TYR A 388 2.10 -9.13 -102.58
N PRO A 389 1.95 -8.30 -103.63
CA PRO A 389 1.29 -7.00 -103.85
C PRO A 389 0.02 -7.19 -104.74
N GLN A 390 -0.91 -6.25 -104.92
CA GLN A 390 -0.92 -5.06 -105.79
C GLN A 390 -2.39 -4.58 -105.81
N SER A 391 -2.66 -3.29 -106.06
CA SER A 391 -3.91 -2.76 -106.69
C SER A 391 -4.50 -1.53 -105.98
N THR A 392 -5.16 -0.72 -106.80
CA THR A 392 -5.63 0.66 -106.65
C THR A 392 -7.05 0.77 -106.06
N ASP A 393 -7.24 0.42 -104.78
CA ASP A 393 -8.55 0.49 -104.09
C ASP A 393 -8.52 1.39 -102.83
N PRO A 394 -9.55 2.21 -102.50
CA PRO A 394 -9.52 3.27 -101.47
C PRO A 394 -9.42 2.83 -100.00
N ASN A 395 -8.95 1.61 -99.71
CA ASN A 395 -8.82 1.04 -98.38
C ASN A 395 -7.46 1.37 -97.74
N ARG A 396 -7.39 2.52 -97.04
CA ARG A 396 -6.32 2.80 -96.05
C ARG A 396 -6.45 1.82 -94.88
N GLN A 397 -5.51 0.89 -94.76
CA GLN A 397 -5.40 -0.06 -93.66
C GLN A 397 -4.87 0.63 -92.39
N TYR A 398 -5.63 0.59 -91.30
CA TYR A 398 -5.24 1.03 -89.96
C TYR A 398 -4.29 0.03 -89.31
N LYS A 399 -3.19 0.50 -88.70
CA LYS A 399 -2.29 -0.35 -87.89
C LYS A 399 -2.51 -0.05 -86.40
N TYR A 400 -3.01 -1.03 -85.66
CA TYR A 400 -2.96 -1.02 -84.20
C TYR A 400 -1.72 -1.80 -83.73
N HIS A 401 -0.93 -1.23 -82.82
CA HIS A 401 0.09 -1.98 -82.09
C HIS A 401 -0.53 -2.52 -80.80
N VAL A 402 -0.84 -3.81 -80.80
CA VAL A 402 -1.24 -4.52 -79.59
C VAL A 402 0.01 -4.75 -78.76
N LEU A 403 0.15 -4.04 -77.66
CA LEU A 403 1.13 -4.36 -76.61
C LEU A 403 0.47 -5.35 -75.67
N ASN A 404 0.13 -6.54 -76.17
CA ASN A 404 -0.40 -7.61 -75.33
C ASN A 404 0.77 -8.29 -74.62
N CYS A 405 0.54 -8.65 -73.35
CA CYS A 405 1.07 -9.87 -72.77
C CYS A 405 0.00 -10.94 -73.00
N PRO A 406 -0.02 -11.64 -74.16
CA PRO A 406 -1.06 -12.60 -74.42
C PRO A 406 -0.66 -13.90 -73.70
N ILE A 407 -1.52 -14.33 -72.78
CA ILE A 407 -1.61 -15.64 -72.12
C ILE A 407 -1.28 -15.56 -70.60
N PRO A 408 -2.27 -15.84 -69.71
CA PRO A 408 -1.98 -16.34 -68.36
C PRO A 408 -1.17 -17.63 -68.52
N MET A 409 0.07 -17.66 -68.03
CA MET A 409 1.04 -18.74 -68.27
C MET A 409 0.46 -20.11 -67.88
N LYS A 410 -0.08 -20.90 -68.82
CA LYS A 410 -0.45 -22.29 -68.53
C LYS A 410 -0.11 -23.33 -69.58
N GLU A 411 0.09 -22.98 -70.84
CA GLU A 411 0.50 -23.97 -71.84
C GLU A 411 1.58 -23.35 -72.71
N TRP A 412 2.77 -23.95 -72.69
CA TRP A 412 3.78 -24.04 -73.76
C TRP A 412 5.02 -24.76 -73.18
N ALA A 413 4.79 -25.94 -72.59
CA ALA A 413 5.86 -26.90 -72.43
C ALA A 413 5.91 -27.73 -73.71
N GLU A 414 6.80 -27.33 -74.64
CA GLU A 414 7.51 -28.13 -75.63
C GLU A 414 7.86 -27.26 -76.85
N SER A 415 8.91 -26.45 -76.73
CA SER A 415 9.63 -25.93 -77.90
C SER A 415 11.05 -25.57 -77.49
N THR A 416 11.98 -26.45 -77.84
CA THR A 416 13.43 -26.22 -77.78
C THR A 416 13.84 -25.22 -78.86
N ALA A 417 13.79 -23.92 -78.58
CA ALA A 417 14.52 -22.92 -79.36
C ALA A 417 14.77 -21.68 -78.51
N VAL A 418 16.05 -21.34 -78.39
CA VAL A 418 16.60 -20.21 -77.66
C VAL A 418 16.35 -18.96 -78.50
N ASP A 419 15.45 -18.08 -78.06
CA ASP A 419 15.45 -16.66 -78.41
C ASP A 419 15.11 -15.87 -77.15
N GLU A 420 16.05 -15.02 -76.74
CA GLU A 420 15.99 -14.14 -75.58
C GLU A 420 14.93 -13.04 -75.80
N HIS A 421 13.66 -13.37 -75.62
CA HIS A 421 12.67 -12.36 -75.26
C HIS A 421 12.81 -12.09 -73.76
N GLU A 422 13.61 -11.08 -73.39
CA GLU A 422 13.50 -10.45 -72.08
C GLU A 422 12.02 -10.14 -71.82
N ALA A 423 11.51 -10.49 -70.63
CA ALA A 423 10.09 -10.38 -70.32
C ALA A 423 9.65 -8.90 -70.21
N ASP A 424 9.36 -8.28 -71.36
CA ASP A 424 8.78 -6.94 -71.48
C ASP A 424 7.36 -6.91 -70.86
N MET A 425 7.24 -6.51 -69.58
CA MET A 425 5.94 -6.37 -68.88
C MET A 425 5.53 -4.90 -68.77
N LEU A 426 4.22 -4.62 -68.89
CA LEU A 426 3.67 -3.25 -68.82
C LEU A 426 3.62 -2.72 -67.37
N PHE A 427 4.67 -2.03 -66.94
CA PHE A 427 4.76 -1.38 -65.63
C PHE A 427 4.35 0.09 -65.68
N ILE A 428 3.73 0.57 -64.59
CA ILE A 428 3.56 2.00 -64.34
C ILE A 428 4.90 2.59 -63.88
N LYS A 429 5.33 3.68 -64.53
CA LYS A 429 6.59 4.37 -64.24
C LYS A 429 6.46 5.89 -64.39
N LEU A 430 7.34 6.65 -63.75
CA LEU A 430 7.61 8.04 -64.13
C LEU A 430 8.57 8.05 -65.34
N ASN A 431 8.14 8.63 -66.45
CA ASN A 431 9.03 8.88 -67.58
C ASN A 431 9.50 10.34 -67.59
N ASN A 432 10.80 10.54 -67.77
CA ASN A 432 11.43 11.86 -67.81
C ASN A 432 11.45 12.37 -69.26
N PHE A 433 10.62 13.35 -69.59
CA PHE A 433 10.64 13.98 -70.92
C PHE A 433 11.61 15.18 -70.94
N THR A 434 11.76 15.90 -69.83
CA THR A 434 12.81 16.92 -69.60
C THR A 434 13.33 16.86 -68.14
N LYS A 435 14.37 17.63 -67.78
CA LYS A 435 14.89 17.71 -66.40
C LYS A 435 13.88 18.35 -65.41
N ALA A 436 12.81 18.96 -65.92
CA ALA A 436 11.76 19.65 -65.16
C ALA A 436 10.35 19.02 -65.32
N ASP A 437 10.11 18.20 -66.35
CA ASP A 437 8.78 17.65 -66.65
C ASP A 437 8.80 16.11 -66.67
N ARG A 438 8.08 15.49 -65.73
CA ARG A 438 7.91 14.03 -65.62
C ARG A 438 6.43 13.69 -65.78
N VAL A 439 6.08 12.54 -66.36
CA VAL A 439 4.67 12.10 -66.50
C VAL A 439 4.55 10.63 -66.12
N VAL A 440 3.50 10.27 -65.38
CA VAL A 440 3.16 8.87 -65.07
C VAL A 440 2.64 8.20 -66.35
N THR A 441 3.34 7.15 -66.80
CA THR A 441 3.09 6.45 -68.05
C THR A 441 3.33 4.95 -67.88
N VAL A 442 3.10 4.17 -68.94
CA VAL A 442 3.29 2.72 -68.96
C VAL A 442 4.55 2.39 -69.78
N GLY A 443 5.38 1.42 -69.35
CA GLY A 443 6.51 0.93 -70.15
C GLY A 443 7.01 -0.45 -69.74
N PHE A 444 7.95 -0.99 -70.51
CA PHE A 444 8.30 -2.42 -70.50
C PHE A 444 9.27 -2.89 -69.39
N GLN A 445 9.79 -1.98 -68.56
CA GLN A 445 10.72 -2.28 -67.46
C GLN A 445 10.32 -1.53 -66.19
N SER A 446 10.55 -2.14 -65.02
CA SER A 446 10.42 -1.48 -63.73
C SER A 446 11.52 -0.42 -63.57
N ILE A 447 11.16 0.87 -63.66
CA ILE A 447 12.14 1.97 -63.64
C ILE A 447 11.71 3.07 -62.66
N ASN A 448 12.63 3.44 -61.74
CA ASN A 448 12.76 4.68 -60.95
C ASN A 448 11.48 5.38 -60.47
N THR A 449 10.55 4.54 -60.04
CA THR A 449 9.23 4.76 -59.50
C THR A 449 9.02 4.48 -58.01
N LYS A 450 9.64 5.13 -57.01
CA LYS A 450 9.43 4.64 -55.62
C LYS A 450 8.01 4.97 -55.15
N ILE A 451 7.12 3.97 -55.20
CA ILE A 451 5.75 4.04 -54.68
C ILE A 451 5.76 3.33 -53.34
N SER A 452 5.22 3.96 -52.29
CA SER A 452 5.28 3.41 -50.92
C SER A 452 3.95 3.54 -50.19
N PHE A 453 3.74 2.65 -49.22
CA PHE A 453 2.65 2.75 -48.24
C PHE A 453 3.14 3.40 -46.93
N ASN A 454 4.39 3.86 -46.87
CA ASN A 454 5.04 4.41 -45.68
C ASN A 454 4.99 3.44 -44.48
N THR A 455 5.07 2.14 -44.74
CA THR A 455 4.91 1.11 -43.68
C THR A 455 6.15 0.97 -42.79
N LYS A 456 7.27 1.58 -43.21
CA LYS A 456 8.53 1.69 -42.46
C LYS A 456 8.39 2.43 -41.13
N SER A 457 7.34 3.25 -40.95
CA SER A 457 7.07 3.81 -39.63
C SER A 457 6.50 2.72 -38.72
N CYS A 458 7.37 2.17 -37.88
CA CYS A 458 6.99 1.33 -36.76
C CYS A 458 6.81 2.23 -35.54
N VAL A 459 5.58 2.37 -35.03
CA VAL A 459 5.33 3.01 -33.75
C VAL A 459 5.35 1.91 -32.70
N ALA A 460 6.45 1.79 -31.98
CA ALA A 460 6.50 0.92 -30.81
C ALA A 460 5.58 1.48 -29.72
N PRO A 461 4.83 0.62 -29.00
CA PRO A 461 4.07 1.08 -27.85
C PRO A 461 5.03 1.68 -26.82
N ASN A 462 4.68 2.84 -26.27
CA ASN A 462 5.46 3.50 -25.23
C ASN A 462 5.22 2.80 -23.89
N LEU A 463 5.74 1.58 -23.73
CA LEU A 463 5.49 0.75 -22.55
C LEU A 463 6.06 1.39 -21.28
N THR A 464 5.34 1.23 -20.17
CA THR A 464 5.73 1.73 -18.85
C THR A 464 5.27 0.77 -17.75
N SER A 465 5.58 1.07 -16.49
CA SER A 465 5.30 0.23 -15.33
C SER A 465 4.87 1.07 -14.13
N ILE A 466 4.25 0.41 -13.15
CA ILE A 466 3.92 0.99 -11.85
C ILE A 466 4.93 0.47 -10.83
N GLU A 467 5.41 1.36 -9.96
CA GLU A 467 6.33 0.98 -8.89
C GLU A 467 5.68 -0.01 -7.92
N GLU A 468 6.49 -0.92 -7.37
CA GLU A 468 5.94 -1.92 -6.44
C GLU A 468 5.57 -1.25 -5.11
N ASN A 469 4.32 -1.39 -4.68
CA ASN A 469 3.85 -0.85 -3.42
C ASN A 469 2.47 -1.42 -3.03
N ILE A 470 1.96 -0.98 -1.89
CA ILE A 470 0.53 -1.08 -1.55
C ILE A 470 -0.12 0.26 -1.88
N TYR A 471 -1.19 0.22 -2.68
CA TYR A 471 -1.89 1.38 -3.18
C TYR A 471 -3.37 1.35 -2.84
N VAL A 472 -3.95 2.54 -2.70
CA VAL A 472 -5.37 2.78 -2.96
C VAL A 472 -5.50 3.17 -4.43
N ILE A 473 -6.39 2.49 -5.17
CA ILE A 473 -6.51 2.66 -6.62
C ILE A 473 -7.76 3.47 -6.96
N TYR A 474 -7.61 4.56 -7.71
CA TYR A 474 -8.70 5.46 -8.13
C TYR A 474 -8.99 5.38 -9.62
N ASN A 475 -10.24 5.64 -10.02
CA ASN A 475 -10.61 5.92 -11.41
C ASN A 475 -10.71 7.43 -11.68
N GLU A 476 -10.90 7.83 -12.94
CA GLU A 476 -11.05 9.25 -13.33
C GLU A 476 -12.25 9.96 -12.67
N LYS A 477 -13.23 9.21 -12.12
CA LYS A 477 -14.38 9.75 -11.38
C LYS A 477 -14.09 9.96 -9.89
N GLY A 478 -12.89 9.63 -9.41
CA GLY A 478 -12.51 9.68 -7.99
C GLY A 478 -13.09 8.53 -7.15
N GLN A 479 -13.58 7.46 -7.77
CA GLN A 479 -14.03 6.27 -7.06
C GLN A 479 -12.84 5.35 -6.77
N VAL A 480 -12.88 4.64 -5.65
CA VAL A 480 -11.85 3.70 -5.22
C VAL A 480 -12.20 2.28 -5.65
N LEU A 481 -11.23 1.56 -6.19
CA LEU A 481 -11.34 0.13 -6.44
C LEU A 481 -11.30 -0.59 -5.09
N ALA A 482 -12.38 -1.29 -4.72
CA ALA A 482 -12.47 -1.91 -3.42
C ALA A 482 -13.22 -3.23 -3.49
N ALA A 483 -13.01 -4.04 -2.47
CA ALA A 483 -13.84 -5.18 -2.15
C ALA A 483 -14.76 -4.76 -0.98
N PRO A 484 -15.94 -4.16 -1.23
CA PRO A 484 -16.78 -3.62 -0.17
C PRO A 484 -17.41 -4.74 0.67
N ILE A 485 -17.68 -4.47 1.96
CA ILE A 485 -18.17 -5.47 2.92
C ILE A 485 -19.46 -6.18 2.48
N HIS A 486 -20.33 -5.50 1.74
CA HIS A 486 -21.61 -6.05 1.29
C HIS A 486 -21.50 -6.96 0.06
N LEU A 487 -20.29 -7.22 -0.44
CA LEU A 487 -20.05 -8.16 -1.53
C LEU A 487 -19.06 -9.26 -1.12
N ASN A 488 -18.68 -9.32 0.16
CA ASN A 488 -17.60 -10.15 0.66
C ASN A 488 -18.00 -10.84 1.95
N ASP A 489 -18.29 -12.12 1.88
CA ASP A 489 -18.76 -12.96 2.99
C ASP A 489 -17.66 -13.79 3.66
N ASP A 490 -16.40 -13.58 3.27
CA ASP A 490 -15.24 -14.36 3.68
C ASP A 490 -15.34 -15.87 3.32
N ASN A 491 -16.33 -16.28 2.52
CA ASN A 491 -16.60 -17.69 2.14
C ASN A 491 -16.22 -18.00 0.68
N GLY A 492 -15.44 -17.11 0.05
CA GLY A 492 -14.89 -17.31 -1.28
C GLY A 492 -15.72 -16.72 -2.40
N ASP A 493 -16.85 -16.05 -2.14
CA ASP A 493 -17.65 -15.36 -3.16
C ASP A 493 -17.38 -13.83 -3.22
N ASN A 494 -16.22 -13.41 -2.69
CA ASN A 494 -15.81 -12.01 -2.60
C ASN A 494 -15.77 -11.33 -3.98
N LYS A 495 -16.18 -10.05 -4.05
CA LYS A 495 -16.26 -9.26 -5.29
C LYS A 495 -15.60 -7.89 -5.21
N VAL A 496 -15.29 -7.35 -6.39
CA VAL A 496 -14.59 -6.07 -6.59
C VAL A 496 -15.46 -5.09 -7.37
N HIS A 497 -15.62 -3.87 -6.84
CA HIS A 497 -16.40 -2.80 -7.45
C HIS A 497 -15.70 -1.43 -7.34
N TRP A 498 -16.12 -0.47 -8.16
CA TRP A 498 -15.78 0.95 -7.96
C TRP A 498 -16.70 1.56 -6.91
N VAL A 499 -16.13 2.03 -5.80
CA VAL A 499 -16.85 2.59 -4.66
C VAL A 499 -16.62 4.10 -4.57
N THR A 500 -17.70 4.86 -4.46
CA THR A 500 -17.62 6.29 -4.11
C THR A 500 -17.43 6.40 -2.60
N LEU A 501 -16.33 7.00 -2.15
CA LEU A 501 -16.07 7.21 -0.74
C LEU A 501 -17.05 8.25 -0.16
N ASP A 502 -17.62 7.94 1.00
CA ASP A 502 -18.41 8.87 1.80
C ASP A 502 -17.63 9.30 3.06
N ALA A 503 -17.91 8.68 4.20
CA ALA A 503 -17.20 8.81 5.46
C ALA A 503 -16.29 7.59 5.66
N GLN A 504 -15.52 7.20 4.64
CA GLN A 504 -14.60 6.04 4.68
C GLN A 504 -13.16 6.51 4.50
N ASP A 505 -12.22 5.85 5.18
CA ASP A 505 -10.79 6.07 4.95
C ASP A 505 -10.13 4.78 4.42
N PRO A 506 -9.83 4.71 3.10
CA PRO A 506 -9.27 3.51 2.48
C PRO A 506 -7.87 3.15 3.01
N ASN A 507 -7.13 4.07 3.65
CA ASN A 507 -5.84 3.77 4.27
C ASN A 507 -5.96 2.91 5.53
N HIS A 508 -7.13 2.90 6.17
CA HIS A 508 -7.44 2.07 7.33
C HIS A 508 -8.18 0.78 6.98
N MET A 509 -8.58 0.60 5.70
CA MET A 509 -9.43 -0.50 5.26
C MET A 509 -8.68 -1.43 4.28
N PRO A 510 -8.10 -2.56 4.73
CA PRO A 510 -7.35 -3.49 3.88
C PRO A 510 -8.07 -3.97 2.62
N ALA A 511 -9.40 -4.12 2.65
CA ALA A 511 -10.20 -4.46 1.46
C ALA A 511 -10.18 -3.39 0.34
N TYR A 512 -9.71 -2.18 0.62
CA TYR A 512 -9.56 -1.07 -0.33
C TYR A 512 -8.09 -0.93 -0.81
N GLN A 513 -7.21 -1.80 -0.33
CA GLN A 513 -5.78 -1.73 -0.57
C GLN A 513 -5.32 -2.84 -1.51
N TRP A 514 -4.44 -2.48 -2.44
CA TRP A 514 -3.99 -3.35 -3.51
C TRP A 514 -2.47 -3.41 -3.52
N ILE A 515 -1.96 -4.63 -3.41
CA ILE A 515 -0.54 -4.95 -3.53
C ILE A 515 -0.21 -5.04 -5.01
N VAL A 516 0.69 -4.18 -5.46
CA VAL A 516 1.19 -4.14 -6.84
C VAL A 516 2.63 -4.66 -6.85
N THR A 517 2.87 -5.73 -7.59
CA THR A 517 4.20 -6.33 -7.75
C THR A 517 4.58 -6.44 -9.21
N LYS A 518 5.86 -6.24 -9.53
CA LYS A 518 6.37 -6.39 -10.89
C LYS A 518 6.56 -7.86 -11.22
N VAL A 519 6.12 -8.26 -12.42
CA VAL A 519 6.33 -9.61 -12.95
C VAL A 519 7.83 -9.86 -13.17
N ARG A 520 8.52 -8.87 -13.74
CA ARG A 520 9.98 -8.90 -13.90
C ARG A 520 10.62 -8.29 -12.65
N ASN A 521 10.98 -9.14 -11.71
CA ASN A 521 11.63 -8.71 -10.47
C ASN A 521 13.03 -9.33 -10.38
N THR A 522 14.07 -8.52 -10.54
CA THR A 522 15.45 -8.99 -10.42
C THR A 522 16.18 -8.22 -9.35
N ASP A 523 16.76 -8.93 -8.37
CA ASP A 523 17.62 -8.40 -7.30
C ASP A 523 18.97 -7.83 -7.81
N ASN A 524 19.14 -7.64 -9.12
CA ASN A 524 20.42 -7.33 -9.75
C ASN A 524 20.34 -6.08 -10.64
N THR A 525 21.20 -5.10 -10.35
CA THR A 525 21.21 -3.72 -10.88
C THR A 525 21.50 -3.58 -12.38
N THR A 526 21.76 -4.67 -13.10
CA THR A 526 22.10 -4.67 -14.54
C THR A 526 20.89 -4.77 -15.49
N LYS A 527 19.66 -4.81 -14.97
CA LYS A 527 18.39 -4.91 -15.74
C LYS A 527 17.40 -3.77 -15.44
N ALA A 528 17.88 -2.58 -15.06
CA ALA A 528 17.02 -1.44 -14.68
C ALA A 528 16.01 -1.03 -15.76
N GLU A 529 16.36 -1.12 -17.05
CA GLU A 529 15.45 -0.78 -18.16
C GLU A 529 14.27 -1.77 -18.27
N ALA A 530 14.49 -3.07 -18.05
CA ALA A 530 13.41 -4.08 -18.12
C ALA A 530 12.40 -3.94 -16.97
N ILE A 531 12.80 -3.33 -15.85
CA ILE A 531 11.94 -3.04 -14.69
C ILE A 531 11.05 -1.81 -14.94
N LYS A 532 11.52 -0.84 -15.74
CA LYS A 532 10.74 0.37 -16.10
C LYS A 532 9.53 0.05 -16.97
N THR A 533 9.60 -1.02 -17.75
CA THR A 533 8.52 -1.46 -18.64
C THR A 533 7.89 -2.77 -18.19
N SER A 534 8.18 -3.23 -16.97
CA SER A 534 7.65 -4.51 -16.46
C SER A 534 6.13 -4.43 -16.33
N PRO A 535 5.39 -5.46 -16.77
CA PRO A 535 4.01 -5.64 -16.34
C PRO A 535 3.94 -5.83 -14.83
N VAL A 536 2.75 -5.60 -14.27
CA VAL A 536 2.46 -5.75 -12.85
C VAL A 536 1.33 -6.73 -12.59
N VAL A 537 1.33 -7.31 -11.40
CA VAL A 537 0.20 -8.05 -10.82
C VAL A 537 -0.38 -7.19 -9.71
N ILE A 538 -1.69 -6.99 -9.74
CA ILE A 538 -2.45 -6.23 -8.76
C ILE A 538 -3.29 -7.21 -7.95
N ARG A 539 -3.17 -7.20 -6.63
CA ARG A 539 -3.85 -8.16 -5.75
C ARG A 539 -4.40 -7.48 -4.50
N ASN A 540 -5.63 -7.78 -4.11
CA ASN A 540 -6.22 -7.18 -2.91
C ASN A 540 -5.48 -7.63 -1.64
N ARG A 541 -5.31 -6.72 -0.66
CA ARG A 541 -4.57 -6.99 0.59
C ARG A 541 -5.35 -7.90 1.55
N GLU A 542 -6.68 -7.77 1.63
CA GLU A 542 -7.54 -8.60 2.48
C GLU A 542 -8.02 -9.87 1.79
N TYR A 543 -8.28 -9.80 0.47
CA TYR A 543 -8.81 -10.89 -0.35
C TYR A 543 -7.86 -11.26 -1.51
N PRO A 544 -6.75 -11.98 -1.24
CA PRO A 544 -5.68 -12.22 -2.22
C PRO A 544 -6.08 -12.95 -3.51
N ASP A 545 -7.22 -13.62 -3.51
CA ASP A 545 -7.79 -14.30 -4.69
C ASP A 545 -8.35 -13.28 -5.71
N LEU A 546 -8.74 -12.09 -5.24
CA LEU A 546 -9.07 -10.94 -6.07
C LEU A 546 -7.77 -10.34 -6.61
N CYS A 547 -7.37 -10.83 -7.77
CA CYS A 547 -6.13 -10.45 -8.42
C CYS A 547 -6.29 -10.33 -9.93
N THR A 548 -5.41 -9.55 -10.54
CA THR A 548 -5.19 -9.57 -11.98
C THR A 548 -4.30 -10.75 -12.36
N ALA A 549 -4.31 -11.11 -13.64
CA ALA A 549 -3.15 -11.75 -14.26
C ALA A 549 -2.00 -10.73 -14.36
N ASN A 550 -1.50 -10.46 -15.57
CA ASN A 550 -0.45 -9.46 -15.79
C ASN A 550 -1.04 -8.24 -16.48
N VAL A 551 -0.70 -7.05 -15.97
CA VAL A 551 -1.15 -5.75 -16.50
C VAL A 551 0.04 -5.01 -17.07
N GLN A 552 0.07 -4.83 -18.38
CA GLN A 552 1.06 -4.00 -19.05
C GLN A 552 0.50 -2.59 -19.25
N PHE A 553 1.22 -1.59 -18.76
CA PHE A 553 0.89 -0.18 -18.96
C PHE A 553 1.66 0.39 -20.15
N SER A 554 1.05 1.38 -20.80
CA SER A 554 1.68 2.25 -21.78
C SER A 554 1.50 3.71 -21.37
N GLU A 555 2.37 4.59 -21.86
CA GLU A 555 2.29 6.02 -21.60
C GLU A 555 1.86 6.78 -22.86
N GLU A 556 0.73 7.48 -22.75
CA GLU A 556 0.18 8.34 -23.79
C GLU A 556 -0.05 9.74 -23.22
N ASN A 557 0.62 10.76 -23.79
CA ASN A 557 0.49 12.16 -23.37
C ASN A 557 0.70 12.39 -21.85
N GLY A 558 1.64 11.65 -21.23
CA GLY A 558 1.92 11.72 -19.79
C GLY A 558 0.89 11.04 -18.89
N LYS A 559 -0.03 10.25 -19.46
CA LYS A 559 -0.95 9.37 -18.73
C LYS A 559 -0.58 7.91 -18.93
N ILE A 560 -0.78 7.09 -17.91
CA ILE A 560 -0.76 5.64 -18.04
C ILE A 560 -2.07 5.13 -18.65
N VAL A 561 -1.97 4.17 -19.54
CA VAL A 561 -3.09 3.51 -20.22
C VAL A 561 -2.93 2.00 -20.15
N ALA A 562 -3.99 1.32 -19.72
CA ALA A 562 -4.16 -0.13 -19.84
C ALA A 562 -5.67 -0.42 -19.99
N SER A 563 -6.04 -1.15 -21.04
CA SER A 563 -7.45 -1.47 -21.34
C SER A 563 -7.74 -2.95 -21.16
N ASP A 564 -9.01 -3.28 -20.94
CA ASP A 564 -9.51 -4.64 -20.75
C ASP A 564 -8.80 -5.43 -19.63
N VAL A 565 -8.40 -4.72 -18.56
CA VAL A 565 -7.74 -5.34 -17.40
C VAL A 565 -8.75 -6.14 -16.61
N LYS A 566 -8.54 -7.45 -16.52
CA LYS A 566 -9.42 -8.38 -15.82
C LYS A 566 -8.94 -8.62 -14.40
N ILE A 567 -9.85 -8.45 -13.46
CA ILE A 567 -9.68 -8.91 -12.08
C ILE A 567 -10.57 -10.13 -11.87
N ASN A 568 -9.98 -11.19 -11.32
CA ASN A 568 -10.74 -12.35 -10.86
C ASN A 568 -11.78 -11.86 -9.85
N ASN A 569 -13.03 -12.03 -10.22
CA ASN A 569 -14.20 -11.59 -9.49
C ASN A 569 -15.11 -12.81 -9.57
N ASN A 570 -15.37 -13.52 -8.46
CA ASN A 570 -15.82 -14.93 -8.43
C ASN A 570 -17.20 -15.24 -9.08
N ASP A 571 -17.74 -14.33 -9.90
CA ASP A 571 -18.78 -14.58 -10.89
C ASP A 571 -18.19 -15.25 -12.15
N ILE A 572 -19.04 -15.86 -12.99
CA ILE A 572 -18.67 -16.51 -14.26
C ILE A 572 -18.02 -15.51 -15.28
N THR A 573 -17.94 -14.21 -14.93
CA THR A 573 -17.36 -13.14 -15.75
C THR A 573 -16.36 -12.29 -14.95
N ASP A 574 -15.12 -12.18 -15.44
CA ASP A 574 -14.08 -11.29 -14.90
C ASP A 574 -14.57 -9.82 -14.81
N PHE A 575 -14.22 -9.10 -13.75
CA PHE A 575 -14.46 -7.65 -13.66
C PHE A 575 -13.44 -6.92 -14.53
N VAL A 576 -13.90 -6.16 -15.53
CA VAL A 576 -13.04 -5.49 -16.51
C VAL A 576 -12.84 -4.01 -16.16
N ILE A 577 -11.59 -3.58 -16.13
CA ILE A 577 -11.14 -2.24 -15.78
C ILE A 577 -10.35 -1.62 -16.93
N ASN A 578 -10.57 -0.33 -17.16
CA ASN A 578 -9.71 0.49 -18.01
C ASN A 578 -9.01 1.55 -17.16
N PHE A 579 -7.69 1.56 -17.18
CA PHE A 579 -6.86 2.59 -16.58
C PHE A 579 -6.52 3.64 -17.64
N ASN A 580 -6.81 4.90 -17.34
CA ASN A 580 -6.45 6.05 -18.15
C ASN A 580 -6.32 7.27 -17.24
N GLY A 581 -5.11 7.79 -17.03
CA GLY A 581 -4.89 8.90 -16.11
C GLY A 581 -3.43 9.03 -15.69
N LYS A 582 -3.09 9.99 -14.84
CA LYS A 582 -1.74 10.08 -14.30
C LYS A 582 -1.50 8.96 -13.29
N ALA A 583 -0.30 8.41 -13.27
CA ALA A 583 0.03 7.29 -12.40
C ALA A 583 -0.16 7.64 -10.91
N GLU A 584 0.27 8.84 -10.50
CA GLU A 584 0.17 9.33 -9.12
C GLU A 584 -1.27 9.62 -8.66
N ASP A 585 -2.19 9.91 -9.59
CA ASP A 585 -3.60 10.15 -9.28
C ASP A 585 -4.38 8.82 -9.18
N ILE A 586 -4.01 7.82 -9.98
CA ILE A 586 -4.63 6.49 -9.99
C ILE A 586 -4.08 5.62 -8.86
N PHE A 587 -2.76 5.56 -8.68
CA PHE A 587 -2.07 4.69 -7.72
C PHE A 587 -1.52 5.51 -6.56
N VAL A 588 -2.34 5.71 -5.53
CA VAL A 588 -1.96 6.48 -4.34
C VAL A 588 -1.36 5.54 -3.28
N PRO A 589 -0.07 5.69 -2.90
CA PRO A 589 0.56 4.77 -1.95
C PRO A 589 -0.07 4.84 -0.56
N VAL A 590 -0.28 3.69 0.07
CA VAL A 590 -0.71 3.60 1.47
C VAL A 590 0.43 4.10 2.39
N PRO A 591 0.15 4.87 3.46
CA PRO A 591 1.18 5.33 4.41
C PRO A 591 1.91 4.18 5.13
N LEU A 592 3.13 4.46 5.61
CA LEU A 592 4.00 3.42 6.20
C LEU A 592 3.44 2.88 7.53
N GLU A 593 2.85 3.75 8.34
CA GLU A 593 2.18 3.43 9.58
C GLU A 593 1.07 2.38 9.38
N ASN A 594 0.24 2.52 8.35
CA ASN A 594 -0.82 1.56 8.03
C ASN A 594 -0.26 0.26 7.41
N LYS A 595 0.90 0.32 6.74
CA LYS A 595 1.60 -0.89 6.28
C LYS A 595 2.18 -1.70 7.43
N LYS A 596 2.56 -1.03 8.52
CA LYS A 596 3.21 -1.63 9.70
C LYS A 596 2.25 -2.01 10.82
N ASP A 597 1.02 -1.54 10.78
CA ASP A 597 -0.01 -1.95 11.73
C ASP A 597 -0.54 -3.36 11.36
N SER A 598 -0.25 -4.35 12.22
CA SER A 598 -0.81 -5.70 12.05
C SER A 598 -2.29 -5.76 12.44
N LYS A 599 -2.81 -4.77 13.16
CA LYS A 599 -4.19 -4.70 13.63
C LYS A 599 -5.09 -3.86 12.72
N LEU A 600 -4.57 -3.40 11.58
CA LEU A 600 -5.31 -2.57 10.63
C LEU A 600 -6.61 -3.25 10.16
N GLY A 601 -7.68 -2.46 9.98
CA GLY A 601 -8.97 -2.89 9.46
C GLY A 601 -9.95 -3.46 10.49
N TYR A 602 -9.48 -3.79 11.70
CA TYR A 602 -10.33 -4.32 12.76
C TYR A 602 -10.00 -3.66 14.10
N ARG A 603 -11.01 -3.41 14.96
CA ARG A 603 -10.74 -2.86 16.29
C ARG A 603 -9.97 -3.87 17.13
N PHE A 604 -8.76 -3.48 17.53
CA PHE A 604 -7.99 -4.21 18.53
C PHE A 604 -8.06 -3.52 19.89
N LEU A 605 -8.40 -4.29 20.92
CA LEU A 605 -8.45 -3.89 22.32
C LEU A 605 -7.41 -4.70 23.10
N THR A 606 -6.58 -4.01 23.88
CA THR A 606 -5.56 -4.65 24.72
C THR A 606 -6.19 -5.39 25.89
N GLU A 607 -5.52 -6.42 26.39
CA GLU A 607 -6.01 -7.22 27.52
C GLU A 607 -6.28 -6.36 28.76
N ASP A 608 -5.42 -5.37 29.03
CA ASP A 608 -5.59 -4.44 30.15
C ASP A 608 -6.84 -3.57 29.98
N SER A 609 -7.09 -3.06 28.76
CA SER A 609 -8.29 -2.28 28.47
C SER A 609 -9.55 -3.10 28.69
N LEU A 610 -9.55 -4.39 28.34
CA LEU A 610 -10.70 -5.29 28.53
C LEU A 610 -10.97 -5.59 30.02
N LYS A 611 -9.94 -5.65 30.86
CA LYS A 611 -10.07 -5.88 32.31
C LYS A 611 -10.71 -4.69 33.02
N VAL A 612 -10.29 -3.48 32.67
CA VAL A 612 -10.61 -2.27 33.44
C VAL A 612 -11.82 -1.54 32.89
N ASN A 613 -11.94 -1.42 31.58
CA ASN A 613 -12.96 -0.59 30.98
C ASN A 613 -14.31 -1.32 30.91
N LYS A 614 -15.35 -0.52 30.86
CA LYS A 614 -16.61 -0.91 30.21
C LYS A 614 -16.64 -0.25 28.85
N TYR A 615 -17.45 -0.74 27.94
CA TYR A 615 -17.53 -0.22 26.59
C TYR A 615 -18.94 0.20 26.27
N VAL A 616 -19.04 1.30 25.54
CA VAL A 616 -20.26 1.82 24.95
C VAL A 616 -20.08 1.83 23.43
N PHE A 617 -21.19 1.66 22.70
CA PHE A 617 -21.17 1.55 21.25
C PHE A 617 -22.01 2.67 20.64
N ASN A 618 -21.37 3.71 20.12
CA ASN A 618 -22.06 4.84 19.50
C ASN A 618 -22.45 4.46 18.07
N TYR A 619 -23.72 4.62 17.71
CA TYR A 619 -24.19 4.35 16.36
C TYR A 619 -23.88 5.52 15.43
N LEU A 620 -23.27 5.24 14.26
CA LEU A 620 -23.13 6.21 13.19
C LEU A 620 -24.49 6.50 12.58
N ASN A 621 -25.21 7.48 13.14
CA ASN A 621 -26.50 7.90 12.64
C ASN A 621 -26.38 9.23 11.89
N PRO A 622 -26.99 9.36 10.70
CA PRO A 622 -26.87 10.57 9.87
C PRO A 622 -27.59 11.81 10.45
N PHE A 623 -28.44 11.65 11.46
CA PHE A 623 -29.25 12.72 12.03
C PHE A 623 -28.79 13.17 13.43
N THR A 624 -28.19 12.30 14.24
CA THR A 624 -27.72 12.64 15.59
C THR A 624 -26.65 11.69 16.11
N PRO A 625 -25.58 12.19 16.74
CA PRO A 625 -24.55 11.35 17.38
C PRO A 625 -25.01 10.78 18.73
N ASP A 626 -26.21 11.10 19.21
CA ASP A 626 -26.66 10.74 20.57
C ASP A 626 -27.10 9.27 20.69
N TYR A 627 -27.00 8.46 19.64
CA TYR A 627 -27.55 7.11 19.61
C TYR A 627 -26.51 6.05 19.95
N TRP A 628 -26.88 5.13 20.84
CA TRP A 628 -26.00 4.12 21.42
C TRP A 628 -26.68 2.78 21.52
N ILE A 629 -25.91 1.69 21.48
CA ILE A 629 -26.44 0.37 21.84
C ILE A 629 -26.87 0.38 23.31
N ALA A 630 -28.09 -0.09 23.55
CA ALA A 630 -28.73 -0.17 24.84
C ALA A 630 -29.54 -1.46 24.99
N ASN A 631 -29.77 -1.89 26.22
CA ASN A 631 -30.65 -2.99 26.57
C ASN A 631 -32.13 -2.54 26.54
N GLY A 632 -33.03 -3.52 26.44
CA GLY A 632 -34.45 -3.34 26.70
C GLY A 632 -34.71 -2.95 28.16
N SER A 633 -35.95 -2.54 28.46
CA SER A 633 -36.42 -2.38 29.85
C SER A 633 -36.28 -3.69 30.65
N ASP A 634 -36.24 -3.68 31.99
CA ASP A 634 -35.89 -4.81 32.89
C ASP A 634 -36.40 -6.25 32.58
N LYS A 635 -37.46 -6.41 31.77
CA LYS A 635 -37.99 -7.71 31.32
C LYS A 635 -37.65 -8.09 29.88
N ASP A 636 -37.15 -7.14 29.08
CA ASP A 636 -36.84 -7.28 27.67
C ASP A 636 -35.34 -7.50 27.49
N SER A 637 -34.97 -8.69 27.02
CA SER A 637 -33.59 -9.03 26.71
C SER A 637 -33.10 -8.43 25.40
N VAL A 638 -33.97 -7.92 24.53
CA VAL A 638 -33.61 -7.40 23.21
C VAL A 638 -32.77 -6.12 23.34
N ASN A 639 -31.77 -5.99 22.49
CA ASN A 639 -30.95 -4.79 22.37
C ASN A 639 -31.52 -3.82 21.33
N TYR A 640 -31.32 -2.53 21.58
CA TYR A 640 -31.83 -1.41 20.81
C TYR A 640 -30.75 -0.36 20.60
N VAL A 641 -31.01 0.59 19.71
CA VAL A 641 -30.28 1.85 19.63
C VAL A 641 -31.12 2.98 20.25
N LYS A 642 -30.61 3.62 21.31
CA LYS A 642 -31.31 4.62 22.13
C LYS A 642 -30.43 5.82 22.47
N LYS A 643 -31.02 6.91 22.97
CA LYS A 643 -30.27 8.12 23.39
C LYS A 643 -29.42 7.92 24.65
N THR A 644 -29.72 6.88 25.41
CA THR A 644 -28.99 6.50 26.62
C THR A 644 -28.16 5.26 26.31
N ALA A 645 -26.86 5.31 26.55
CA ALA A 645 -25.98 4.16 26.37
C ALA A 645 -26.10 3.17 27.54
N ASP A 646 -26.12 1.87 27.24
CA ASP A 646 -25.76 0.86 28.22
C ASP A 646 -24.28 0.48 28.09
N ARG A 647 -23.75 -0.05 29.19
CA ARG A 647 -22.35 -0.42 29.34
C ARG A 647 -22.17 -1.91 29.19
N TYR A 648 -21.12 -2.30 28.50
CA TYR A 648 -20.80 -3.69 28.23
C TYR A 648 -19.39 -4.04 28.69
N LYS A 649 -19.18 -5.27 29.13
CA LYS A 649 -17.84 -5.87 29.24
C LYS A 649 -17.50 -6.51 27.91
N LEU A 650 -16.24 -6.43 27.50
CA LEU A 650 -15.74 -7.18 26.36
C LEU A 650 -14.76 -8.24 26.84
N GLU A 651 -14.92 -9.46 26.35
CA GLU A 651 -13.95 -10.54 26.56
C GLU A 651 -13.34 -10.90 25.21
N SER A 652 -12.00 -10.92 25.14
CA SER A 652 -11.29 -11.32 23.92
C SER A 652 -11.46 -12.81 23.65
N GLY A 653 -11.76 -13.14 22.40
CA GLY A 653 -11.70 -14.48 21.85
C GLY A 653 -10.31 -14.79 21.30
N VAL A 654 -10.26 -15.29 20.06
CA VAL A 654 -9.04 -15.71 19.38
C VAL A 654 -8.57 -14.68 18.37
N THR A 655 -7.25 -14.50 18.32
CA THR A 655 -6.59 -13.68 17.31
C THR A 655 -6.12 -14.57 16.16
N SER A 656 -6.53 -14.24 14.95
CA SER A 656 -6.19 -14.98 13.73
C SER A 656 -5.52 -14.09 12.71
N LYS A 657 -4.58 -14.66 11.95
CA LYS A 657 -3.97 -14.00 10.80
C LYS A 657 -4.93 -14.07 9.59
N TYR A 658 -4.92 -13.04 8.75
CA TYR A 658 -5.75 -12.99 7.54
C TYR A 658 -5.08 -12.18 6.42
N GLY A 659 -5.69 -12.18 5.23
CA GLY A 659 -5.21 -11.42 4.08
C GLY A 659 -3.97 -12.01 3.42
N TYR A 660 -3.22 -11.15 2.72
CA TYR A 660 -2.08 -11.56 1.90
C TYR A 660 -1.03 -12.38 2.66
N GLY A 661 -0.81 -13.60 2.18
CA GLY A 661 0.17 -14.54 2.71
C GLY A 661 -0.24 -15.23 4.02
N TRP A 662 -1.48 -15.14 4.49
CA TRP A 662 -1.87 -15.61 5.84
C TRP A 662 -1.52 -17.08 6.13
N ASP A 663 -1.74 -17.96 5.17
CA ASP A 663 -1.49 -19.41 5.21
C ASP A 663 -0.09 -19.82 4.74
N LYS A 664 0.76 -18.85 4.39
CA LYS A 664 2.08 -19.11 3.78
C LYS A 664 3.21 -19.07 4.80
N ASN A 665 4.17 -19.96 4.61
CA ASN A 665 5.42 -20.06 5.37
C ASN A 665 6.30 -18.81 5.17
N ASN A 666 7.26 -18.59 6.09
CA ASN A 666 8.13 -17.40 6.08
C ASN A 666 9.07 -17.30 4.86
N ASP A 667 9.29 -18.39 4.12
CA ASP A 667 10.14 -18.43 2.92
C ASP A 667 9.34 -18.38 1.60
N SER A 668 8.00 -18.28 1.69
CA SER A 668 7.10 -18.16 0.54
C SER A 668 7.36 -16.90 -0.28
N GLN A 669 6.86 -16.88 -1.52
CA GLN A 669 6.95 -15.70 -2.39
C GLN A 669 6.25 -14.49 -1.75
N GLU A 670 5.11 -14.71 -1.11
CA GLU A 670 4.33 -13.71 -0.40
C GLU A 670 5.10 -13.11 0.78
N ALA A 671 5.82 -13.94 1.54
CA ALA A 671 6.67 -13.47 2.64
C ALA A 671 7.85 -12.63 2.14
N LYS A 672 8.44 -13.00 1.00
CA LYS A 672 9.49 -12.20 0.34
C LYS A 672 8.94 -10.86 -0.15
N VAL A 673 7.74 -10.84 -0.73
CA VAL A 673 7.04 -9.60 -1.13
C VAL A 673 6.76 -8.72 0.09
N MET A 674 6.26 -9.28 1.20
CA MET A 674 6.04 -8.55 2.46
C MET A 674 7.30 -7.89 2.98
N LYS A 675 8.43 -8.63 2.99
CA LYS A 675 9.72 -8.10 3.41
C LYS A 675 10.23 -7.02 2.46
N ARG A 676 10.12 -7.23 1.14
CA ARG A 676 10.56 -6.29 0.11
C ARG A 676 9.78 -4.97 0.13
N LEU A 677 8.45 -5.04 0.29
CA LEU A 677 7.56 -3.87 0.33
C LEU A 677 7.33 -3.33 1.75
N ASN A 678 8.02 -3.90 2.74
CA ASN A 678 8.08 -3.42 4.13
C ASN A 678 6.71 -3.35 4.84
N PHE A 679 5.80 -4.30 4.62
CA PHE A 679 4.51 -4.39 5.32
C PHE A 679 4.38 -5.65 6.17
N VAL A 680 3.41 -5.67 7.08
CA VAL A 680 3.17 -6.79 8.00
C VAL A 680 1.93 -7.59 7.63
N ARG A 681 1.92 -8.85 8.07
CA ARG A 681 0.75 -9.73 7.98
C ARG A 681 -0.33 -9.23 8.94
N LEU A 682 -1.57 -9.17 8.45
CA LEU A 682 -2.70 -8.65 9.20
C LEU A 682 -3.25 -9.69 10.18
N GLU A 683 -3.80 -9.20 11.28
CA GLU A 683 -4.38 -9.97 12.38
C GLU A 683 -5.70 -9.36 12.81
N ARG A 684 -6.69 -10.21 13.10
CA ARG A 684 -8.01 -9.82 13.60
C ARG A 684 -8.35 -10.61 14.87
N THR A 685 -8.96 -9.94 15.83
CA THR A 685 -9.36 -10.52 17.13
C THR A 685 -10.87 -10.40 17.27
N ASN A 686 -11.55 -11.49 17.61
CA ASN A 686 -12.99 -11.45 17.90
C ASN A 686 -13.24 -11.23 19.40
N TYR A 687 -14.43 -10.75 19.74
CA TYR A 687 -14.83 -10.38 21.10
C TYR A 687 -16.23 -10.90 21.43
N VAL A 688 -16.44 -11.23 22.70
CA VAL A 688 -17.78 -11.46 23.28
C VAL A 688 -18.24 -10.18 23.95
N ILE A 689 -19.43 -9.69 23.59
CA ILE A 689 -20.07 -8.55 24.24
C ILE A 689 -20.91 -9.05 25.41
N LYS A 690 -20.64 -8.57 26.63
CA LYS A 690 -21.26 -9.04 27.88
C LYS A 690 -21.91 -7.94 28.70
N SER A 691 -22.89 -8.31 29.52
CA SER A 691 -23.43 -7.44 30.56
C SER A 691 -22.34 -7.04 31.57
N VAL A 692 -22.54 -5.92 32.28
CA VAL A 692 -21.57 -5.42 33.28
C VAL A 692 -21.28 -6.45 34.38
N ASP A 693 -22.27 -7.25 34.78
CA ASP A 693 -22.09 -8.33 35.76
C ASP A 693 -21.41 -9.59 35.17
N GLY A 694 -21.19 -9.64 33.85
CA GLY A 694 -20.58 -10.75 33.13
C GLY A 694 -21.46 -11.99 33.00
N LYS A 695 -22.73 -11.94 33.45
CA LYS A 695 -23.62 -13.11 33.48
C LYS A 695 -24.30 -13.40 32.16
N LYS A 696 -24.50 -12.38 31.31
CA LYS A 696 -25.14 -12.49 30.01
C LYS A 696 -24.20 -12.01 28.91
N SER A 697 -24.34 -12.58 27.73
CA SER A 697 -23.68 -12.18 26.49
C SER A 697 -24.71 -11.69 25.48
N MET A 698 -24.30 -10.84 24.56
CA MET A 698 -25.09 -10.51 23.38
C MET A 698 -25.16 -11.75 22.50
N VAL A 699 -26.37 -12.21 22.23
CA VAL A 699 -26.66 -13.41 21.46
C VAL A 699 -27.82 -13.15 20.50
N GLU A 700 -27.91 -13.93 19.44
CA GLU A 700 -29.11 -14.00 18.62
C GLU A 700 -30.33 -14.43 19.47
N SER A 701 -31.45 -13.76 19.23
CA SER A 701 -32.72 -13.88 19.92
C SER A 701 -33.85 -14.07 18.92
N TYR A 702 -35.06 -14.29 19.43
CA TYR A 702 -36.25 -14.56 18.61
C TYR A 702 -36.50 -13.46 17.56
N ASN A 703 -36.89 -13.87 16.34
CA ASN A 703 -37.14 -13.02 15.17
C ASN A 703 -35.92 -12.26 14.64
N GLU A 704 -34.76 -12.90 14.54
CA GLU A 704 -33.55 -12.33 13.91
C GLU A 704 -33.11 -11.02 14.59
N LYS A 705 -33.06 -11.04 15.93
CA LYS A 705 -32.70 -9.88 16.77
C LYS A 705 -31.50 -10.21 17.64
N TYR A 706 -30.77 -9.20 18.11
CA TYR A 706 -29.79 -9.38 19.17
C TYR A 706 -30.36 -9.05 20.54
N GLY A 707 -29.97 -9.81 21.56
CA GLY A 707 -30.36 -9.60 22.95
C GLY A 707 -29.32 -10.11 23.96
N MET A 708 -29.43 -9.68 25.21
CA MET A 708 -28.58 -10.15 26.31
C MET A 708 -29.14 -11.46 26.90
N GLY A 709 -28.44 -12.57 26.66
CA GLY A 709 -28.80 -13.93 27.08
C GLY A 709 -27.64 -14.74 27.67
N VAL A 710 -27.89 -15.95 28.15
CA VAL A 710 -26.83 -16.85 28.67
C VAL A 710 -26.33 -17.84 27.62
N THR A 711 -27.09 -18.02 26.53
CA THR A 711 -26.91 -19.02 25.47
C THR A 711 -27.50 -18.50 24.17
N ASN A 712 -26.94 -18.92 23.03
CA ASN A 712 -27.58 -18.79 21.74
C ASN A 712 -28.81 -19.73 21.64
N TYR A 713 -29.83 -19.33 20.88
CA TYR A 713 -31.05 -20.08 20.60
C TYR A 713 -30.86 -20.95 19.34
N ASP A 714 -31.23 -22.25 19.40
CA ASP A 714 -31.28 -23.08 18.20
C ASP A 714 -32.48 -22.63 17.33
N THR A 715 -32.20 -21.88 16.27
CA THR A 715 -33.18 -21.45 15.27
C THR A 715 -33.66 -22.61 14.37
N TYR A 716 -32.94 -23.73 14.34
CA TYR A 716 -33.25 -24.90 13.52
C TYR A 716 -34.11 -25.95 14.26
N ASN A 717 -33.99 -26.07 15.60
CA ASN A 717 -34.77 -26.99 16.43
C ASN A 717 -35.70 -26.28 17.44
N GLU A 718 -36.70 -25.57 16.94
CA GLU A 718 -37.86 -25.13 17.74
C GLU A 718 -37.50 -24.33 19.01
N HIS A 719 -36.45 -23.49 18.98
CA HIS A 719 -36.07 -22.60 20.09
C HIS A 719 -35.63 -23.32 21.38
N LYS A 720 -34.96 -24.47 21.26
CA LYS A 720 -34.28 -25.09 22.42
C LYS A 720 -32.89 -24.48 22.62
N SER A 721 -32.48 -24.30 23.88
CA SER A 721 -31.12 -23.85 24.22
C SER A 721 -30.10 -24.89 23.75
N ILE A 722 -29.06 -24.44 23.03
CA ILE A 722 -27.97 -25.31 22.58
C ILE A 722 -27.12 -25.71 23.78
N GLU A 723 -26.93 -27.02 24.00
CA GLU A 723 -25.97 -27.55 24.99
C GLU A 723 -24.78 -28.21 24.26
N PRO A 724 -23.52 -27.87 24.62
CA PRO A 724 -23.11 -26.92 25.66
C PRO A 724 -23.45 -25.47 25.29
N TYR A 725 -23.69 -24.64 26.31
CA TYR A 725 -24.08 -23.24 26.20
C TYR A 725 -23.10 -22.41 25.35
N MET A 726 -23.51 -22.08 24.12
CA MET A 726 -22.72 -21.27 23.17
C MET A 726 -23.12 -19.79 23.25
N VAL A 727 -22.18 -18.88 23.02
CA VAL A 727 -22.42 -17.43 22.92
C VAL A 727 -21.80 -16.90 21.63
N ASP A 728 -22.38 -15.84 21.07
CA ASP A 728 -21.89 -15.27 19.82
C ASP A 728 -20.62 -14.45 20.05
N THR A 729 -19.80 -14.41 19.02
CA THR A 729 -18.53 -13.68 19.01
C THR A 729 -18.49 -12.79 17.78
N PHE A 730 -17.84 -11.64 17.90
CA PHE A 730 -17.93 -10.59 16.90
C PHE A 730 -16.56 -10.02 16.54
N PHE A 731 -16.34 -9.77 15.26
CA PHE A 731 -15.34 -8.81 14.81
C PHE A 731 -15.91 -7.41 14.76
N PHE A 732 -15.06 -6.45 15.05
CA PHE A 732 -15.34 -5.05 14.80
C PHE A 732 -14.56 -4.65 13.55
N LYS A 733 -15.14 -4.85 12.36
CA LYS A 733 -14.51 -4.55 11.07
C LYS A 733 -14.73 -3.08 10.73
N GLU A 734 -13.67 -2.34 10.46
CA GLU A 734 -13.78 -0.91 10.16
C GLU A 734 -14.63 -0.68 8.90
N ASN A 735 -15.56 0.27 8.99
CA ASN A 735 -16.48 0.60 7.90
C ASN A 735 -16.50 2.09 7.59
N ASN A 736 -16.35 2.96 8.59
CA ASN A 736 -16.35 4.41 8.41
C ASN A 736 -15.32 5.11 9.30
N HIS A 737 -14.87 6.27 8.86
CA HIS A 737 -14.11 7.25 9.62
C HIS A 737 -14.82 8.61 9.53
N TRP A 738 -15.35 9.10 10.65
CA TRP A 738 -16.12 10.35 10.72
C TRP A 738 -15.73 11.16 11.95
N GLU A 739 -15.50 12.47 11.79
CA GLU A 739 -15.10 13.39 12.88
C GLU A 739 -13.92 12.90 13.74
N GLY A 740 -12.92 12.26 13.11
CA GLY A 740 -11.74 11.72 13.80
C GLY A 740 -12.01 10.43 14.57
N LYS A 741 -13.19 9.82 14.43
CA LYS A 741 -13.56 8.54 15.05
C LYS A 741 -13.66 7.42 14.03
N HIS A 742 -13.19 6.24 14.42
CA HIS A 742 -13.37 5.00 13.66
C HIS A 742 -14.68 4.32 14.07
N PHE A 743 -15.47 3.95 13.08
CA PHE A 743 -16.73 3.21 13.24
C PHE A 743 -16.61 1.85 12.57
N TYR A 744 -17.09 0.84 13.28
CA TYR A 744 -16.90 -0.56 12.97
C TYR A 744 -18.25 -1.24 12.74
N ALA A 745 -18.36 -1.98 11.64
CA ALA A 745 -19.38 -2.99 11.50
C ALA A 745 -19.13 -4.10 12.54
N ILE A 746 -20.17 -4.50 13.27
CA ILE A 746 -20.10 -5.62 14.20
C ILE A 746 -20.48 -6.88 13.41
N VAL A 747 -19.47 -7.63 12.97
CA VAL A 747 -19.61 -8.80 12.10
C VAL A 747 -19.57 -10.05 12.96
N GLU A 748 -20.59 -10.89 12.88
CA GLU A 748 -20.68 -12.13 13.64
C GLU A 748 -19.66 -13.16 13.15
N THR A 749 -19.08 -13.94 14.06
CA THR A 749 -18.09 -14.97 13.75
C THR A 749 -18.55 -16.34 14.19
N SER A 750 -18.61 -17.30 13.26
CA SER A 750 -18.96 -18.69 13.56
C SER A 750 -17.84 -19.42 14.31
N PRO A 751 -18.07 -19.95 15.53
CA PRO A 751 -17.12 -20.86 16.16
C PRO A 751 -17.12 -22.21 15.41
N LYS A 752 -16.00 -22.60 14.78
CA LYS A 752 -15.83 -23.95 14.24
C LYS A 752 -15.47 -24.95 15.35
N TRP A 753 -16.05 -26.14 15.25
CA TRP A 753 -15.67 -27.31 16.03
C TRP A 753 -14.37 -27.89 15.45
N ASP A 754 -13.31 -27.94 16.25
CA ASP A 754 -12.15 -28.76 15.94
C ASP A 754 -12.24 -30.03 16.82
N ASN A 755 -12.37 -31.19 16.19
CA ASN A 755 -12.41 -32.47 16.89
C ASN A 755 -11.01 -32.86 17.43
N ASP A 756 -9.94 -32.22 16.97
CA ASP A 756 -8.57 -32.71 17.14
C ASP A 756 -7.69 -31.89 18.10
N GLU A 757 -8.13 -30.72 18.59
CA GLU A 757 -7.31 -29.87 19.49
C GLU A 757 -8.08 -29.38 20.72
N TYR A 758 -8.11 -30.22 21.77
CA TYR A 758 -8.63 -29.86 23.10
C TYR A 758 -7.55 -29.12 23.92
N TYR A 759 -7.73 -27.82 24.18
CA TYR A 759 -6.93 -27.04 25.13
C TYR A 759 -7.48 -27.18 26.54
N TYR A 760 -6.64 -27.73 27.40
CA TYR A 760 -6.89 -27.89 28.82
C TYR A 760 -6.45 -26.63 29.57
N LYS A 761 -7.37 -25.97 30.28
CA LYS A 761 -7.01 -25.32 31.56
C LYS A 761 -7.55 -26.24 32.66
N ASN A 762 -6.65 -26.84 33.44
CA ASN A 762 -6.91 -27.73 34.59
C ASN A 762 -7.26 -29.22 34.29
N GLY A 763 -6.53 -29.87 33.38
CA GLY A 763 -6.12 -31.28 33.60
C GLY A 763 -7.16 -32.42 33.56
N LEU A 764 -8.19 -32.39 32.71
CA LEU A 764 -9.10 -33.55 32.53
C LEU A 764 -9.14 -34.05 31.07
N LYS A 765 -8.85 -35.34 30.85
CA LYS A 765 -8.87 -36.02 29.53
C LYS A 765 -10.27 -36.51 29.14
N VAL A 766 -10.62 -36.39 27.86
CA VAL A 766 -11.74 -37.09 27.20
C VAL A 766 -11.15 -38.13 26.24
N ALA A 767 -11.79 -39.30 26.09
CA ALA A 767 -11.30 -40.38 25.24
C ALA A 767 -11.52 -40.10 23.74
N ALA A 768 -10.65 -40.66 22.89
CA ALA A 768 -10.56 -40.42 21.44
C ALA A 768 -11.80 -40.82 20.60
N ASN A 769 -12.83 -41.41 21.20
CA ASN A 769 -14.04 -41.87 20.51
C ASN A 769 -15.27 -40.97 20.79
N GLY A 770 -15.07 -39.78 21.36
CA GLY A 770 -16.16 -38.85 21.64
C GLY A 770 -17.10 -39.29 22.77
N THR A 771 -16.81 -40.37 23.49
CA THR A 771 -17.65 -40.81 24.61
C THR A 771 -17.28 -40.04 25.87
N ILE A 772 -18.19 -39.18 26.34
CA ILE A 772 -18.19 -38.73 27.74
C ILE A 772 -18.89 -39.83 28.53
N SER A 773 -18.13 -40.73 29.16
CA SER A 773 -18.72 -41.69 30.10
C SER A 773 -19.31 -40.91 31.27
N ALA A 774 -20.60 -41.10 31.52
CA ALA A 774 -21.33 -40.59 32.68
C ALA A 774 -20.80 -41.27 33.96
N GLY A 775 -19.62 -40.85 34.40
CA GLY A 775 -18.98 -41.26 35.65
C GLY A 775 -18.64 -40.00 36.43
N ALA A 776 -19.56 -39.60 37.31
CA ALA A 776 -19.40 -38.56 38.32
C ALA A 776 -18.71 -37.27 37.84
N VAL A 777 -19.47 -36.37 37.22
CA VAL A 777 -19.10 -34.95 37.21
C VAL A 777 -19.08 -34.48 38.67
N PRO A 778 -17.96 -34.04 39.24
CA PRO A 778 -17.96 -33.46 40.58
C PRO A 778 -18.84 -32.22 40.56
N THR A 779 -19.82 -32.19 41.47
CA THR A 779 -20.65 -31.01 41.76
C THR A 779 -19.72 -29.83 42.05
N GLY A 780 -19.62 -28.89 41.12
CA GLY A 780 -18.72 -27.73 41.22
C GLY A 780 -17.92 -27.38 39.97
N THR A 781 -17.92 -28.22 38.93
CA THR A 781 -17.14 -27.96 37.70
C THR A 781 -17.91 -27.03 36.75
N LYS A 782 -17.47 -25.76 36.63
CA LYS A 782 -18.05 -24.73 35.76
C LYS A 782 -17.16 -24.50 34.51
N TYR A 783 -17.76 -24.71 33.34
CA TYR A 783 -17.40 -24.27 31.98
C TYR A 783 -16.13 -24.84 31.32
N VAL A 784 -16.34 -25.62 30.26
CA VAL A 784 -15.39 -25.79 29.15
C VAL A 784 -15.50 -24.52 28.28
N ARG A 785 -14.41 -23.78 28.10
CA ARG A 785 -14.38 -22.65 27.15
C ARG A 785 -14.30 -23.23 25.73
N PRO A 786 -15.18 -22.84 24.79
CA PRO A 786 -15.00 -23.21 23.38
C PRO A 786 -13.65 -22.67 22.91
N ILE A 787 -12.87 -23.53 22.25
CA ILE A 787 -11.66 -23.11 21.54
C ILE A 787 -12.15 -22.50 20.24
N ILE A 788 -12.10 -21.18 20.17
CA ILE A 788 -12.51 -20.40 19.00
C ILE A 788 -11.42 -20.61 17.94
N ARG A 789 -11.58 -21.55 17.01
CA ARG A 789 -10.65 -21.70 15.88
C ARG A 789 -11.36 -21.53 14.55
N SER A 790 -10.91 -20.52 13.80
CA SER A 790 -11.09 -20.35 12.36
C SER A 790 -12.52 -20.06 11.85
N LEU A 791 -12.55 -19.38 10.70
CA LEU A 791 -13.32 -18.17 10.38
C LEU A 791 -14.17 -18.35 9.13
N ALA A 792 -14.90 -19.45 9.03
CA ALA A 792 -15.43 -19.84 7.72
C ALA A 792 -16.77 -19.21 7.36
N HIS A 793 -17.62 -18.80 8.30
CA HIS A 793 -18.97 -18.31 7.95
C HIS A 793 -19.30 -17.03 8.74
N THR A 794 -18.98 -15.86 8.17
CA THR A 794 -19.52 -14.58 8.66
C THR A 794 -20.61 -14.12 7.69
N THR A 795 -21.79 -14.73 7.76
CA THR A 795 -22.92 -14.35 6.90
C THR A 795 -23.72 -13.19 7.48
N TYR A 796 -23.52 -12.86 8.76
CA TYR A 796 -24.33 -11.90 9.49
C TYR A 796 -23.54 -10.76 10.12
N LYS A 797 -24.21 -9.61 10.23
CA LYS A 797 -23.77 -8.40 10.92
C LYS A 797 -24.87 -7.87 11.82
N VAL A 798 -24.49 -7.16 12.87
CA VAL A 798 -25.44 -6.41 13.71
C VAL A 798 -25.90 -5.18 12.94
N GLY A 799 -27.21 -5.08 12.77
CA GLY A 799 -27.86 -4.02 11.99
C GLY A 799 -28.95 -3.28 12.74
N THR A 800 -29.31 -2.09 12.26
CA THR A 800 -30.49 -1.36 12.75
C THR A 800 -31.09 -0.46 11.67
N ALA A 801 -32.33 0.00 11.89
CA ALA A 801 -33.01 0.92 10.98
C ALA A 801 -32.71 2.40 11.34
N ASP A 802 -32.64 3.26 10.33
CA ASP A 802 -32.31 4.69 10.46
C ASP A 802 -33.51 5.61 10.75
N ASP A 803 -34.72 5.04 10.85
CA ASP A 803 -35.99 5.76 10.86
C ASP A 803 -36.35 6.43 12.21
N GLY A 804 -35.56 6.18 13.27
CA GLY A 804 -35.63 6.92 14.53
C GLY A 804 -36.72 6.46 15.51
N MET A 805 -36.48 6.81 16.79
CA MET A 805 -37.15 6.35 18.03
C MET A 805 -36.96 4.85 18.35
N SER A 806 -35.86 4.51 19.02
CA SER A 806 -35.59 3.18 19.61
C SER A 806 -35.70 2.03 18.61
N ALA A 807 -34.77 1.97 17.65
CA ALA A 807 -34.70 0.88 16.69
C ALA A 807 -34.08 -0.38 17.32
N VAL A 808 -34.64 -1.54 17.01
CA VAL A 808 -34.13 -2.85 17.48
C VAL A 808 -32.81 -3.18 16.77
N LEU A 809 -31.87 -3.84 17.47
CA LEU A 809 -30.72 -4.48 16.84
C LEU A 809 -31.13 -5.80 16.19
N LYS A 810 -30.85 -5.93 14.90
CA LYS A 810 -31.23 -7.06 14.05
C LYS A 810 -30.00 -7.85 13.60
N VAL A 811 -30.21 -9.13 13.34
CA VAL A 811 -29.32 -9.96 12.54
C VAL A 811 -29.57 -9.60 11.08
N GLN A 812 -28.55 -9.06 10.40
CA GLN A 812 -28.63 -8.68 8.99
C GLN A 812 -27.65 -9.49 8.17
N ASN A 813 -28.04 -9.83 6.94
CA ASN A 813 -27.10 -10.43 5.99
C ASN A 813 -25.96 -9.47 5.67
N LEU A 814 -24.76 -10.01 5.54
CA LEU A 814 -23.59 -9.21 5.22
C LEU A 814 -23.77 -8.53 3.85
N GLU A 815 -24.40 -9.22 2.89
CA GLU A 815 -24.69 -8.80 1.51
C GLU A 815 -25.57 -7.54 1.37
N GLU A 816 -26.22 -7.10 2.45
CA GLU A 816 -27.00 -5.87 2.40
C GLU A 816 -26.09 -4.66 2.12
N THR A 817 -26.43 -3.88 1.09
CA THR A 817 -25.65 -2.71 0.64
C THR A 817 -25.39 -1.69 1.75
N ARG A 818 -26.29 -1.62 2.74
CA ARG A 818 -26.17 -0.74 3.90
C ARG A 818 -25.56 -1.51 5.08
N THR A 819 -24.57 -0.91 5.73
CA THR A 819 -23.90 -1.49 6.90
C THR A 819 -23.97 -0.52 8.06
N SER A 820 -24.66 -0.91 9.14
CA SER A 820 -24.62 -0.17 10.40
C SER A 820 -23.20 -0.24 10.98
N ALA A 821 -22.69 0.89 11.45
CA ALA A 821 -21.35 1.00 12.02
C ALA A 821 -21.39 1.68 13.38
N PHE A 822 -20.55 1.23 14.30
CA PHE A 822 -20.53 1.68 15.69
C PHE A 822 -19.11 2.00 16.14
N THR A 823 -18.93 3.04 16.96
CA THR A 823 -17.67 3.18 17.70
C THR A 823 -17.60 2.10 18.78
N VAL A 824 -16.38 1.78 19.23
CA VAL A 824 -16.15 0.90 20.39
C VAL A 824 -15.29 1.67 21.38
N GLU A 825 -15.96 2.39 22.27
CA GLU A 825 -15.32 3.39 23.14
C GLU A 825 -15.27 2.88 24.59
N PRO A 826 -14.13 3.01 25.29
CA PRO A 826 -14.10 2.81 26.72
C PRO A 826 -14.99 3.88 27.39
N ASP A 827 -15.85 3.42 28.28
CA ASP A 827 -16.69 4.23 29.14
C ASP A 827 -15.80 5.07 30.07
N GLN A 828 -15.98 6.39 30.06
CA GLN A 828 -15.14 7.34 30.80
C GLN A 828 -15.35 7.30 32.33
N THR A 829 -16.09 6.33 32.84
CA THR A 829 -16.38 6.22 34.28
C THR A 829 -15.07 6.05 35.07
N PRO A 830 -14.75 6.99 35.98
CA PRO A 830 -13.52 6.90 36.74
C PRO A 830 -13.65 5.79 37.80
N LEU A 831 -12.72 4.84 37.78
CA LEU A 831 -12.65 3.77 38.79
C LEU A 831 -11.98 4.23 40.09
N TYR A 832 -11.07 5.19 39.97
CA TYR A 832 -10.27 5.74 41.06
C TYR A 832 -10.35 7.27 41.07
N ARG A 833 -10.28 7.86 42.27
CA ARG A 833 -10.18 9.30 42.49
C ARG A 833 -8.86 9.81 41.96
N ARG A 834 -8.94 10.83 41.12
CA ARG A 834 -7.82 11.61 40.64
C ARG A 834 -7.98 13.03 41.16
N PHE A 835 -6.95 13.60 41.77
CA PHE A 835 -7.01 14.97 42.30
C PHE A 835 -6.61 15.93 41.19
N ASN A 836 -7.60 16.35 40.40
CA ASN A 836 -7.39 17.24 39.26
C ASN A 836 -8.63 18.05 38.85
N ASN A 837 -9.61 18.19 39.74
CA ASN A 837 -10.84 18.89 39.47
C ASN A 837 -10.78 20.34 39.99
N ALA A 838 -10.67 21.30 39.06
CA ALA A 838 -10.68 22.73 39.38
C ALA A 838 -11.92 23.17 40.16
N LEU A 839 -13.09 22.54 39.94
CA LEU A 839 -14.31 22.89 40.66
C LEU A 839 -14.26 22.51 42.14
N LEU A 840 -13.39 21.56 42.50
CA LEU A 840 -13.11 21.15 43.88
C LEU A 840 -11.91 21.89 44.47
N GLY A 841 -11.36 22.89 43.75
CA GLY A 841 -10.18 23.65 44.16
C GLY A 841 -8.85 22.90 43.98
N GLU A 842 -8.86 21.79 43.25
CA GLU A 842 -7.66 20.98 42.96
C GLU A 842 -6.89 21.53 41.76
N ASN A 843 -5.62 21.16 41.67
CA ASN A 843 -4.78 21.53 40.54
C ASN A 843 -5.31 20.97 39.20
N ALA A 844 -5.54 21.85 38.23
CA ALA A 844 -6.06 21.51 36.91
C ALA A 844 -5.34 22.25 35.77
N GLY A 845 -5.71 21.95 34.52
CA GLY A 845 -5.14 22.62 33.34
C GLY A 845 -3.65 22.33 33.16
N GLU A 846 -2.85 23.39 33.02
CA GLU A 846 -1.38 23.28 32.88
C GLU A 846 -0.71 22.63 34.10
N ASN A 847 -1.31 22.80 35.28
CA ASN A 847 -0.84 22.21 36.54
C ASN A 847 -1.60 20.93 36.93
N MET A 848 -2.37 20.31 36.03
CA MET A 848 -3.14 19.10 36.37
C MET A 848 -2.25 18.02 37.01
N ASP A 849 -2.70 17.39 38.11
CA ASP A 849 -1.91 16.44 38.92
C ASP A 849 -0.60 16.99 39.50
N ALA A 850 -0.44 18.31 39.59
CA ALA A 850 0.52 18.88 40.51
C ALA A 850 0.11 18.54 41.95
N THR A 851 1.06 18.68 42.88
CA THR A 851 0.87 18.41 44.30
C THR A 851 -0.34 19.14 44.87
N ASP A 852 -1.29 18.41 45.45
CA ASP A 852 -2.43 18.96 46.19
C ASP A 852 -2.22 18.85 47.71
N THR A 853 -2.85 19.76 48.47
CA THR A 853 -2.83 19.76 49.94
C THR A 853 -4.24 19.50 50.46
N LEU A 854 -4.46 18.31 51.03
CA LEU A 854 -5.80 17.77 51.28
C LEU A 854 -5.99 17.29 52.72
N PHE A 855 -7.19 17.49 53.25
CA PHE A 855 -7.71 16.74 54.39
C PHE A 855 -8.48 15.52 53.93
N PHE A 856 -8.24 14.38 54.57
CA PHE A 856 -9.06 13.19 54.38
C PHE A 856 -9.99 13.02 55.57
N ARG A 857 -11.30 13.06 55.32
CA ARG A 857 -12.33 12.93 56.36
C ARG A 857 -13.12 11.65 56.16
N GLU A 858 -13.20 10.84 57.21
CA GLU A 858 -13.91 9.57 57.21
C GLU A 858 -15.43 9.81 57.27
N LYS A 859 -16.17 8.99 56.51
CA LYS A 859 -17.60 9.15 56.24
C LYS A 859 -18.48 9.03 57.49
N ILE A 860 -18.27 8.00 58.32
CA ILE A 860 -19.22 7.59 59.36
C ILE A 860 -19.05 8.42 60.63
N ARG A 861 -17.81 8.56 61.11
CA ARG A 861 -17.44 9.26 62.35
C ARG A 861 -17.08 10.72 62.09
N GLY A 862 -16.78 11.09 60.85
CA GLY A 862 -16.43 12.47 60.49
C GLY A 862 -15.04 12.88 60.97
N GLU A 863 -14.17 11.92 61.29
CA GLU A 863 -12.82 12.09 61.82
C GLU A 863 -11.81 12.29 60.70
N TYR A 864 -10.69 12.95 61.01
CA TYR A 864 -9.64 13.26 60.05
C TYR A 864 -8.48 12.29 60.17
N LEU A 865 -7.96 11.83 59.03
CA LEU A 865 -6.65 11.17 58.98
C LEU A 865 -5.58 12.16 59.43
N MET A 866 -4.57 11.72 60.17
CA MET A 866 -3.49 12.56 60.72
C MET A 866 -2.31 11.70 61.23
N ASP A 867 -1.31 12.34 61.81
CA ASP A 867 -0.29 11.66 62.64
C ASP A 867 -0.91 11.12 63.94
N GLU A 868 -0.40 10.01 64.45
CA GLU A 868 -0.86 9.48 65.73
C GLU A 868 -0.36 10.35 66.89
N TRP A 869 -1.28 11.05 67.57
CA TRP A 869 -0.98 11.87 68.76
C TRP A 869 -1.39 11.22 70.08
N ASN A 870 -2.07 10.08 70.04
CA ASN A 870 -2.37 9.33 71.25
C ASN A 870 -1.10 8.61 71.73
N THR A 871 -0.47 9.14 72.77
CA THR A 871 0.75 8.59 73.39
C THR A 871 0.64 7.13 73.83
N LYS A 872 -0.58 6.59 73.98
CA LYS A 872 -0.81 5.16 74.28
C LYS A 872 -0.71 4.25 73.06
N LEU A 873 -0.77 4.82 71.86
CA LEU A 873 -0.74 4.12 70.57
C LEU A 873 0.55 4.40 69.77
N GLN A 874 1.42 5.28 70.28
CA GLN A 874 2.75 5.58 69.74
C GLN A 874 3.79 4.51 70.11
N ASP A 875 4.87 4.44 69.34
CA ASP A 875 6.06 3.61 69.59
C ASP A 875 7.33 4.46 69.45
N SER A 876 8.43 4.06 70.10
CA SER A 876 9.69 4.81 70.04
C SER A 876 10.44 4.68 68.72
N ASN A 877 10.13 3.66 67.91
CA ASN A 877 10.86 3.35 66.67
C ASN A 877 10.03 3.60 65.40
N VAL A 878 8.72 3.84 65.53
CA VAL A 878 7.79 3.95 64.40
C VAL A 878 6.79 5.07 64.63
N ASP A 879 6.70 5.97 63.65
CA ASP A 879 5.66 6.99 63.58
C ASP A 879 4.41 6.40 62.92
N TYR A 880 3.28 6.38 63.62
CA TYR A 880 2.03 5.81 63.09
C TYR A 880 1.09 6.86 62.52
N ALA A 881 0.24 6.45 61.59
CA ALA A 881 -0.94 7.22 61.22
C ALA A 881 -2.06 7.03 62.24
N GLY A 882 -2.75 8.12 62.56
CA GLY A 882 -3.90 8.20 63.46
C GLY A 882 -5.15 8.71 62.75
N ILE A 883 -6.30 8.58 63.42
CA ILE A 883 -7.57 9.13 62.97
C ILE A 883 -8.37 9.63 64.17
N TRP A 884 -8.72 10.92 64.18
CA TRP A 884 -9.34 11.56 65.34
C TRP A 884 -10.29 12.68 64.92
N SER A 885 -11.25 13.01 65.77
CA SER A 885 -12.02 14.24 65.59
C SER A 885 -11.15 15.45 65.91
N GLU A 886 -11.46 16.61 65.31
CA GLU A 886 -10.70 17.86 65.53
C GLU A 886 -10.55 18.19 67.03
N ASN A 887 -11.61 17.99 67.82
CA ASN A 887 -11.61 18.27 69.25
C ASN A 887 -10.72 17.30 70.04
N GLU A 888 -10.74 16.02 69.69
CA GLU A 888 -9.89 15.01 70.35
C GLU A 888 -8.42 15.22 70.01
N ALA A 889 -8.13 15.52 68.75
CA ALA A 889 -6.79 15.79 68.28
C ALA A 889 -6.19 17.02 68.98
N ALA A 890 -6.96 18.11 69.08
CA ALA A 890 -6.57 19.32 69.82
C ALA A 890 -6.43 19.07 71.34
N ALA A 891 -7.18 18.12 71.91
CA ALA A 891 -7.05 17.76 73.32
C ALA A 891 -5.78 16.93 73.61
N MET A 892 -5.34 16.11 72.65
CA MET A 892 -4.11 15.32 72.77
C MET A 892 -2.86 16.16 72.49
N ASN A 893 -2.93 17.05 71.50
CA ASN A 893 -1.87 17.97 71.14
C ASN A 893 -2.46 19.35 70.81
N PRO A 894 -2.45 20.33 71.73
CA PRO A 894 -3.03 21.64 71.47
C PRO A 894 -2.42 22.38 70.26
N ALA A 895 -1.14 22.14 69.96
CA ALA A 895 -0.44 22.74 68.83
C ALA A 895 -0.93 22.19 67.47
N SER A 896 -1.66 21.08 67.50
CA SER A 896 -2.17 20.40 66.31
C SER A 896 -3.53 20.87 65.82
N LYS A 897 -4.16 21.80 66.55
CA LYS A 897 -5.51 22.27 66.20
C LYS A 897 -5.51 22.87 64.79
N GLY A 898 -6.29 22.26 63.90
CA GLY A 898 -6.38 22.64 62.49
C GLY A 898 -5.18 22.24 61.64
N LYS A 899 -4.19 21.52 62.20
CA LYS A 899 -2.95 21.12 61.51
C LYS A 899 -2.92 19.61 61.24
N TYR A 900 -3.65 19.14 60.23
CA TYR A 900 -3.73 17.72 59.85
C TYR A 900 -3.89 17.52 58.34
N ALA A 901 -3.47 18.50 57.54
CA ALA A 901 -3.44 18.38 56.09
C ALA A 901 -2.29 17.49 55.61
N PHE A 902 -2.53 16.79 54.50
CA PHE A 902 -1.54 15.97 53.81
C PHE A 902 -1.19 16.58 52.47
N ILE A 903 0.07 16.39 52.09
CA ILE A 903 0.54 16.64 50.74
C ILE A 903 0.37 15.36 49.91
N VAL A 904 -0.32 15.47 48.80
CA VAL A 904 -0.60 14.36 47.87
C VAL A 904 0.18 14.59 46.58
N ASP A 905 1.26 13.81 46.42
CA ASP A 905 2.18 13.88 45.29
C ASP A 905 1.92 12.76 44.28
N THR A 906 2.19 13.04 43.01
CA THR A 906 2.06 12.01 41.97
C THR A 906 3.24 11.04 41.99
N ALA A 907 2.94 9.74 41.99
CA ALA A 907 3.92 8.69 41.75
C ALA A 907 3.77 8.13 40.31
N TRP A 908 2.53 7.78 39.96
CA TRP A 908 2.21 7.13 38.67
C TRP A 908 0.78 7.47 38.22
N VAL A 909 0.61 8.63 37.57
CA VAL A 909 -0.71 9.15 37.15
C VAL A 909 -0.83 9.33 35.64
N ARG A 910 0.19 9.86 34.95
CA ARG A 910 0.13 10.14 33.49
C ARG A 910 0.88 9.13 32.61
N ARG A 911 1.16 7.94 33.13
CA ARG A 911 2.00 6.92 32.48
C ARG A 911 1.36 5.54 32.63
N GLY A 912 1.55 4.66 31.65
CA GLY A 912 0.94 3.32 31.69
C GLY A 912 -0.57 3.37 31.92
N ALA A 913 -1.06 2.54 32.85
CA ALA A 913 -2.46 2.56 33.30
C ALA A 913 -2.74 3.57 34.43
N GLY A 914 -1.82 4.51 34.70
CA GLY A 914 -1.97 5.54 35.74
C GLY A 914 -3.20 6.43 35.58
N PHE A 915 -3.69 6.65 34.35
CA PHE A 915 -4.94 7.39 34.12
C PHE A 915 -6.18 6.64 34.61
N VAL A 916 -6.10 5.31 34.71
CA VAL A 916 -7.17 4.44 35.21
C VAL A 916 -7.01 4.21 36.71
N LYS A 917 -5.79 3.91 37.18
CA LYS A 917 -5.42 3.78 38.60
C LYS A 917 -4.28 4.73 38.95
N PRO A 918 -4.60 5.99 39.28
CA PRO A 918 -3.61 6.94 39.76
C PRO A 918 -2.98 6.45 41.07
N GLN A 919 -1.65 6.45 41.12
CA GLN A 919 -0.90 6.17 42.35
C GLN A 919 -0.24 7.44 42.87
N TYR A 920 -0.40 7.68 44.17
CA TYR A 920 0.11 8.85 44.86
C TYR A 920 1.05 8.48 46.00
N LEU A 921 1.97 9.38 46.30
CA LEU A 921 2.65 9.46 47.58
C LEU A 921 1.86 10.42 48.48
N ILE A 922 1.76 10.09 49.76
CA ILE A 922 1.10 10.93 50.76
C ILE A 922 2.15 11.30 51.78
N SER A 923 2.34 12.59 52.04
CA SER A 923 3.37 13.07 52.95
C SER A 923 2.88 14.16 53.90
N VAL A 924 3.62 14.31 55.00
CA VAL A 924 3.53 15.41 55.97
C VAL A 924 4.93 15.95 56.22
N ASP A 925 5.03 17.13 56.84
CA ASP A 925 6.32 17.73 57.20
C ASP A 925 7.31 17.81 56.03
N ARG A 926 6.83 18.33 54.89
CA ARG A 926 7.61 18.37 53.65
C ARG A 926 8.52 19.60 53.62
N HIS A 927 9.79 19.38 53.30
CA HIS A 927 10.81 20.40 53.05
C HIS A 927 11.40 20.22 51.66
N ASP A 928 10.98 21.06 50.73
CA ASP A 928 11.42 21.00 49.35
C ASP A 928 12.80 21.64 49.17
N GLN A 929 13.65 20.94 48.41
CA GLN A 929 14.95 21.44 47.98
C GLN A 929 14.87 21.78 46.49
N GLU A 930 14.99 23.06 46.17
CA GLU A 930 14.97 23.51 44.79
C GLU A 930 16.18 22.98 44.00
N ALA A 931 15.97 22.78 42.69
CA ALA A 931 17.05 22.48 41.79
C ALA A 931 18.00 23.69 41.68
N ILE A 932 19.29 23.44 41.82
CA ILE A 932 20.33 24.43 41.54
C ILE A 932 20.86 24.09 40.15
N GLU A 933 20.75 25.02 39.21
CA GLU A 933 21.29 24.83 37.88
C GLU A 933 22.83 24.76 37.88
N THR A 934 23.38 24.02 36.93
CA THR A 934 24.84 24.02 36.73
C THR A 934 25.26 25.35 36.12
N ILE A 935 26.14 26.08 36.79
CA ILE A 935 26.73 27.28 36.22
C ILE A 935 27.95 26.84 35.39
N PRO A 936 27.95 27.07 34.07
CA PRO A 936 29.04 26.66 33.22
C PRO A 936 30.33 27.42 33.57
N CYS A 937 31.46 26.75 33.40
CA CYS A 937 32.79 27.34 33.52
C CYS A 937 32.94 28.52 32.56
N SER A 938 33.38 29.67 33.09
CA SER A 938 33.56 30.92 32.34
C SER A 938 34.92 31.04 31.63
N GLU A 939 35.76 30.01 31.71
CA GLU A 939 37.05 29.97 31.02
C GLU A 939 36.86 29.91 29.50
N ALA A 940 37.89 30.28 28.74
CA ALA A 940 37.82 30.33 27.27
C ALA A 940 37.64 28.94 26.64
N ASP A 941 36.90 28.86 25.53
CA ASP A 941 36.69 27.62 24.79
C ASP A 941 38.03 26.95 24.42
N GLY A 942 38.18 25.67 24.78
CA GLY A 942 39.43 24.90 24.61
C GLY A 942 40.30 24.79 25.88
N THR A 943 39.91 25.43 26.98
CA THR A 943 40.60 25.32 28.29
C THR A 943 39.82 24.53 29.34
N HIS A 944 38.68 23.95 28.96
CA HIS A 944 37.84 23.16 29.84
C HIS A 944 38.41 21.75 30.05
N PHE A 945 38.64 21.38 31.30
CA PHE A 945 39.08 20.04 31.69
C PHE A 945 38.40 19.55 32.97
N TYR A 946 38.41 18.24 33.21
CA TYR A 946 38.16 17.64 34.52
C TYR A 946 39.31 16.70 34.91
N ILE A 947 39.49 16.46 36.21
CA ILE A 947 40.46 15.49 36.72
C ILE A 947 39.71 14.24 37.17
N ASP A 948 40.13 13.07 36.68
CA ASP A 948 39.54 11.78 37.08
C ASP A 948 40.02 11.31 38.47
N GLU A 949 39.41 10.23 38.99
CA GLU A 949 39.75 9.65 40.30
C GLU A 949 41.21 9.17 40.42
N LYS A 950 41.92 9.04 39.29
CA LYS A 950 43.33 8.65 39.20
C LYS A 950 44.26 9.85 39.07
N GLY A 951 43.75 11.07 39.08
CA GLY A 951 44.51 12.31 38.99
C GLY A 951 44.86 12.74 37.56
N ASN A 952 44.28 12.14 36.52
CA ASN A 952 44.55 12.53 35.13
C ASN A 952 43.57 13.60 34.65
N ALA A 953 44.10 14.60 33.94
CA ALA A 953 43.29 15.65 33.32
C ALA A 953 42.73 15.19 31.95
N HIS A 954 41.43 15.40 31.75
CA HIS A 954 40.71 15.11 30.51
C HIS A 954 40.04 16.39 30.00
N SER A 955 40.17 16.67 28.70
CA SER A 955 39.43 17.77 28.07
C SER A 955 37.93 17.52 28.14
N THR A 956 37.14 18.57 28.35
CA THR A 956 35.69 18.47 28.47
C THR A 956 35.00 19.74 27.98
N ASP A 957 33.68 19.81 28.10
CA ASP A 957 32.92 21.02 27.78
C ASP A 957 32.82 21.98 28.99
N LYS A 958 32.28 23.18 28.76
CA LYS A 958 32.13 24.20 29.81
C LYS A 958 31.25 23.77 30.98
N TRP A 959 30.33 22.82 30.79
CA TRP A 959 29.39 22.36 31.82
C TRP A 959 30.00 21.28 32.71
N HIS A 960 30.90 20.47 32.15
CA HIS A 960 31.56 19.36 32.83
C HIS A 960 32.99 19.70 33.30
N CYS A 961 33.44 20.94 33.11
CA CYS A 961 34.73 21.42 33.57
C CYS A 961 34.82 21.43 35.11
N GLN A 962 36.01 21.19 35.66
CA GLN A 962 36.26 21.22 37.10
C GLN A 962 35.96 22.58 37.75
N HIS A 963 36.00 23.67 36.97
CA HIS A 963 35.62 25.01 37.42
C HIS A 963 34.13 25.33 37.22
N ALA A 964 33.34 24.44 36.59
CA ALA A 964 31.89 24.62 36.54
C ALA A 964 31.32 24.44 37.94
N THR A 965 30.39 25.31 38.34
CA THR A 965 29.67 25.11 39.60
C THR A 965 28.58 24.10 39.33
N LYS A 966 28.83 22.85 39.75
CA LYS A 966 27.88 21.76 39.52
C LYS A 966 26.55 22.08 40.19
N GLY A 967 25.51 22.04 39.38
CA GLY A 967 24.15 22.10 39.87
C GLY A 967 23.81 20.84 40.65
N ARG A 968 22.70 20.89 41.39
CA ARG A 968 22.09 19.71 42.01
C ARG A 968 20.61 19.68 41.62
N PRO A 969 20.07 18.51 41.26
CA PRO A 969 18.65 18.42 40.96
C PRO A 969 17.84 18.54 42.26
N GLY A 970 16.65 19.12 42.16
CA GLY A 970 15.76 19.31 43.31
C GLY A 970 15.19 17.99 43.80
N PHE A 971 14.78 17.95 45.06
CA PHE A 971 14.15 16.78 45.68
C PHE A 971 13.23 17.20 46.83
N HIS A 972 12.36 16.28 47.23
CA HIS A 972 11.36 16.53 48.27
C HIS A 972 11.65 15.65 49.48
N TYR A 973 12.05 16.24 50.60
CA TYR A 973 12.22 15.53 51.86
C TYR A 973 10.93 15.65 52.69
N GLY A 974 10.52 14.59 53.36
CA GLY A 974 9.42 14.65 54.31
C GLY A 974 9.09 13.29 54.91
N LYS A 975 7.99 13.23 55.65
CA LYS A 975 7.46 12.01 56.24
C LYS A 975 6.40 11.41 55.31
N TYR A 976 6.70 10.27 54.70
CA TYR A 976 5.83 9.61 53.72
C TYR A 976 5.03 8.48 54.36
N LEU A 977 3.71 8.46 54.12
CA LEU A 977 2.80 7.42 54.58
C LEU A 977 3.07 6.12 53.82
N ILE A 978 3.38 5.07 54.57
CA ILE A 978 3.65 3.74 54.04
C ILE A 978 2.87 2.67 54.80
N SER A 979 2.67 1.54 54.13
CA SER A 979 2.35 0.26 54.78
C SER A 979 3.62 -0.35 55.35
N PHE A 980 3.58 -0.81 56.60
CA PHE A 980 4.69 -1.57 57.17
C PHE A 980 4.71 -3.05 56.75
N GLY A 981 4.12 -3.38 55.60
CA GLY A 981 4.04 -4.75 55.10
C GLY A 981 5.41 -5.43 55.00
N ASP A 982 6.36 -4.81 54.32
CA ASP A 982 7.72 -5.36 54.18
C ASP A 982 8.41 -5.52 55.54
N SER A 983 8.31 -4.49 56.39
CA SER A 983 8.90 -4.51 57.73
C SER A 983 8.28 -5.59 58.62
N ALA A 984 6.96 -5.79 58.56
CA ALA A 984 6.28 -6.82 59.31
C ALA A 984 6.75 -8.22 58.87
N ILE A 985 6.89 -8.47 57.56
CA ILE A 985 7.33 -9.79 57.05
C ILE A 985 8.75 -10.10 57.52
N VAL A 986 9.68 -9.14 57.37
CA VAL A 986 11.08 -9.34 57.78
C VAL A 986 11.23 -9.46 59.29
N ASN A 987 10.35 -8.83 60.08
CA ASN A 987 10.37 -8.86 61.54
C ASN A 987 9.39 -9.88 62.15
N SER A 988 9.17 -11.02 61.47
CA SER A 988 8.37 -12.14 62.00
C SER A 988 6.95 -11.75 62.44
N LEU A 989 6.35 -10.79 61.74
CA LEU A 989 4.98 -10.31 61.94
C LEU A 989 4.75 -9.76 63.36
N ASP A 990 5.76 -9.12 63.95
CA ASP A 990 5.69 -8.60 65.32
C ASP A 990 5.40 -7.10 65.40
N LYS A 991 5.13 -6.62 66.63
CA LYS A 991 5.14 -5.19 66.95
C LYS A 991 6.56 -4.62 66.74
N PRO A 992 6.72 -3.34 66.33
CA PRO A 992 5.70 -2.31 66.13
C PRO A 992 4.96 -2.32 64.77
N TYR A 993 5.39 -3.12 63.80
CA TYR A 993 4.84 -3.07 62.43
C TYR A 993 3.43 -3.65 62.27
N MET A 994 2.90 -4.26 63.33
CA MET A 994 1.59 -4.90 63.42
C MET A 994 0.86 -4.41 64.67
N ASP A 995 -0.48 -4.41 64.70
CA ASP A 995 -1.24 -3.96 65.88
C ASP A 995 -1.06 -4.90 67.09
N ILE A 996 -0.94 -6.20 66.83
CA ILE A 996 -0.52 -7.25 67.74
C ILE A 996 0.41 -8.22 67.00
N LYS A 997 1.13 -9.07 67.74
CA LYS A 997 1.95 -10.12 67.11
C LYS A 997 1.06 -11.03 66.27
N GLY A 998 1.37 -11.08 64.98
CA GLY A 998 0.53 -11.72 63.99
C GLY A 998 -0.87 -11.10 63.95
N GLY A 999 -1.01 -9.79 64.02
CA GLY A 999 -2.29 -9.09 63.85
C GLY A 999 -2.46 -8.55 62.43
N TYR A 1000 -2.93 -7.31 62.32
CA TYR A 1000 -3.02 -6.56 61.07
C TYR A 1000 -1.82 -5.64 60.89
N THR A 1001 -1.39 -5.45 59.64
CA THR A 1001 -0.28 -4.56 59.29
C THR A 1001 -0.62 -3.11 59.61
N ARG A 1002 0.22 -2.46 60.42
CA ARG A 1002 0.10 -1.04 60.75
C ARG A 1002 0.54 -0.19 59.56
N VAL A 1003 0.00 1.02 59.49
CA VAL A 1003 0.40 2.06 58.54
C VAL A 1003 0.96 3.24 59.31
N GLY A 1004 1.89 3.97 58.72
CA GLY A 1004 2.56 5.08 59.38
C GLY A 1004 3.57 5.77 58.49
N PHE A 1005 4.40 6.62 59.07
CA PHE A 1005 5.27 7.50 58.33
C PHE A 1005 6.72 7.08 58.43
N VAL A 1006 7.45 7.25 57.33
CA VAL A 1006 8.91 7.16 57.30
C VAL A 1006 9.50 8.40 56.70
N GLU A 1007 10.62 8.85 57.25
CA GLU A 1007 11.40 9.94 56.66
C GLU A 1007 12.04 9.47 55.36
N ALA A 1008 11.76 10.15 54.26
CA ALA A 1008 12.22 9.76 52.94
C ALA A 1008 12.45 10.97 52.02
N ILE A 1009 13.19 10.73 50.93
CA ILE A 1009 13.37 11.67 49.83
C ILE A 1009 12.64 11.14 48.60
N HIS A 1010 11.71 11.92 48.05
CA HIS A 1010 11.17 11.68 46.72
C HIS A 1010 12.06 12.39 45.68
N TYR A 1011 12.66 11.59 44.79
CA TYR A 1011 13.55 12.09 43.75
C TYR A 1011 13.40 11.29 42.45
N GLY A 1012 13.00 11.98 41.38
CA GLY A 1012 12.70 11.34 40.09
C GLY A 1012 11.59 10.29 40.24
N ASP A 1013 11.82 9.09 39.72
CA ASP A 1013 10.86 7.97 39.81
C ASP A 1013 11.17 7.02 40.98
N SER A 1014 11.68 7.55 42.09
CA SER A 1014 12.08 6.74 43.24
C SER A 1014 11.84 7.45 44.57
N LEU A 1015 11.48 6.66 45.59
CA LEU A 1015 11.40 7.10 46.97
C LEU A 1015 12.55 6.45 47.76
N TYR A 1016 13.39 7.27 48.39
CA TYR A 1016 14.56 6.86 49.14
C TYR A 1016 14.26 6.98 50.63
N ILE A 1017 14.00 5.85 51.29
CA ILE A 1017 13.74 5.81 52.74
C ILE A 1017 15.06 6.09 53.47
N LEU A 1018 15.06 7.06 54.39
CA LEU A 1018 16.25 7.47 55.13
C LEU A 1018 16.48 6.56 56.34
N ASP A 1019 17.74 6.17 56.55
CA ASP A 1019 18.16 5.53 57.79
C ASP A 1019 18.55 6.56 58.86
N GLU A 1020 18.84 6.10 60.08
CA GLU A 1020 19.12 6.97 61.23
C GLU A 1020 20.26 7.99 60.98
N GLU A 1021 21.28 7.63 60.19
CA GLU A 1021 22.38 8.53 59.85
C GLU A 1021 21.89 9.70 58.99
N PHE A 1022 21.13 9.41 57.94
CA PHE A 1022 20.62 10.45 57.04
C PHE A 1022 19.44 11.22 57.62
N VAL A 1023 18.61 10.59 58.45
CA VAL A 1023 17.56 11.26 59.26
C VAL A 1023 18.18 12.33 60.14
N LYS A 1024 19.31 12.02 60.80
CA LYS A 1024 20.01 13.00 61.64
C LYS A 1024 20.54 14.18 60.82
N VAL A 1025 21.12 13.91 59.65
CA VAL A 1025 21.56 14.97 58.72
C VAL A 1025 20.38 15.84 58.28
N ALA A 1026 19.25 15.21 57.96
CA ALA A 1026 18.04 15.90 57.55
C ALA A 1026 17.50 16.83 58.65
N LYS A 1027 17.48 16.37 59.90
CA LYS A 1027 17.02 17.16 61.05
C LYS A 1027 17.95 18.33 61.39
N ASP A 1028 19.26 18.13 61.29
CA ASP A 1028 20.23 19.20 61.54
C ASP A 1028 20.16 20.28 60.46
N ASP A 1029 20.09 19.87 59.19
CA ASP A 1029 20.02 20.77 58.02
C ASP A 1029 19.64 19.99 56.75
N PRO A 1030 18.36 20.04 56.30
CA PRO A 1030 17.89 19.32 55.11
C PRO A 1030 18.69 19.67 53.84
N ALA A 1031 19.28 20.86 53.75
CA ALA A 1031 20.06 21.28 52.60
C ALA A 1031 21.38 20.51 52.44
N LYS A 1032 21.85 19.84 53.51
CA LYS A 1032 23.05 18.98 53.48
C LYS A 1032 22.77 17.59 52.91
N LEU A 1033 21.51 17.21 52.72
CA LEU A 1033 21.16 15.95 52.08
C LEU A 1033 21.62 15.92 50.62
N SER A 1034 22.13 14.77 50.20
CA SER A 1034 22.59 14.53 48.83
C SER A 1034 22.16 13.14 48.41
N VAL A 1035 21.27 13.09 47.41
CA VAL A 1035 20.73 11.83 46.86
C VAL A 1035 21.86 10.92 46.35
N GLU A 1036 22.88 11.50 45.70
CA GLU A 1036 24.04 10.75 45.22
C GLU A 1036 24.80 10.05 46.35
N LYS A 1037 25.04 10.75 47.47
CA LYS A 1037 25.69 10.17 48.65
C LYS A 1037 24.86 9.06 49.28
N ILE A 1038 23.54 9.25 49.36
CA ILE A 1038 22.61 8.25 49.89
C ILE A 1038 22.64 6.99 49.01
N ILE A 1039 22.52 7.15 47.68
CA ILE A 1039 22.59 6.03 46.73
C ILE A 1039 23.93 5.29 46.87
N ALA A 1040 25.06 6.01 46.93
CA ALA A 1040 26.37 5.40 47.06
C ALA A 1040 26.52 4.64 48.39
N ALA A 1041 26.04 5.22 49.50
CA ALA A 1041 26.04 4.58 50.81
C ALA A 1041 25.18 3.31 50.83
N TYR A 1042 23.97 3.36 50.28
CA TYR A 1042 23.05 2.21 50.25
C TYR A 1042 23.56 1.10 49.35
N LYS A 1043 24.10 1.42 48.17
CA LYS A 1043 24.75 0.43 47.29
C LYS A 1043 25.94 -0.24 47.97
N LYS A 1044 26.80 0.55 48.63
CA LYS A 1044 27.98 0.03 49.36
C LYS A 1044 27.58 -0.88 50.52
N ALA A 1045 26.50 -0.55 51.22
CA ALA A 1045 25.99 -1.30 52.36
C ALA A 1045 25.03 -2.44 51.99
N GLY A 1046 24.61 -2.57 50.73
CA GLY A 1046 23.60 -3.54 50.30
C GLY A 1046 22.21 -3.31 50.91
N LYS A 1047 21.85 -2.05 51.21
CA LYS A 1047 20.57 -1.69 51.82
C LYS A 1047 19.45 -1.58 50.78
N ASN A 1048 18.31 -2.24 51.03
CA ASN A 1048 17.11 -2.17 50.20
C ASN A 1048 16.14 -1.08 50.69
N LEU A 1049 16.56 0.18 50.60
CA LEU A 1049 15.78 1.35 51.06
C LEU A 1049 15.34 2.26 49.90
N ILE A 1050 15.27 1.71 48.69
CA ILE A 1050 14.90 2.44 47.48
C ILE A 1050 13.64 1.80 46.91
N VAL A 1051 12.53 2.54 46.93
CA VAL A 1051 11.27 2.10 46.34
C VAL A 1051 11.18 2.65 44.92
N ASN A 1052 11.05 1.75 43.94
CA ASN A 1052 10.83 2.13 42.55
C ASN A 1052 9.37 2.55 42.35
N LEU A 1053 9.15 3.80 41.91
CA LEU A 1053 7.80 4.34 41.69
C LEU A 1053 7.29 4.08 40.27
N LYS A 1054 8.10 3.49 39.38
CA LYS A 1054 7.67 3.13 38.03
C LYS A 1054 6.72 1.93 38.00
N GLY A 1055 5.80 1.95 37.04
CA GLY A 1055 4.93 0.83 36.70
C GLY A 1055 3.60 0.78 37.45
N ASP A 1056 2.69 -0.01 36.90
CA ASP A 1056 1.31 -0.15 37.37
C ASP A 1056 1.15 -1.04 38.62
N ASN A 1057 2.23 -1.68 39.05
CA ASN A 1057 2.34 -2.51 40.25
C ASN A 1057 1.93 -1.76 41.52
N HIS A 1058 1.28 -2.48 42.43
CA HIS A 1058 1.07 -2.00 43.79
C HIS A 1058 2.36 -1.98 44.59
N LYS A 1059 2.54 -0.94 45.40
CA LYS A 1059 3.74 -0.70 46.21
C LYS A 1059 3.30 -0.33 47.63
N ASN A 1060 4.08 -0.72 48.63
CA ASN A 1060 3.79 -0.39 50.03
C ASN A 1060 3.91 1.11 50.35
N ALA A 1061 4.53 1.90 49.46
CA ALA A 1061 4.69 3.34 49.61
C ALA A 1061 3.70 4.19 48.80
N THR A 1062 2.90 3.57 47.92
CA THR A 1062 1.95 4.28 47.05
C THR A 1062 0.52 3.93 47.39
N TRP A 1063 -0.36 4.91 47.22
CA TRP A 1063 -1.78 4.79 47.53
C TRP A 1063 -2.62 5.07 46.29
N SER A 1064 -3.65 4.26 46.07
CA SER A 1064 -4.67 4.49 45.04
C SER A 1064 -6.02 4.66 45.73
N PHE A 1065 -6.83 5.58 45.23
CA PHE A 1065 -8.07 5.98 45.90
C PHE A 1065 -9.26 5.41 45.14
N ARG A 1066 -9.78 4.25 45.53
CA ARG A 1066 -10.80 3.56 44.74
C ARG A 1066 -12.19 4.04 45.10
N TYR A 1067 -12.98 4.45 44.12
CA TYR A 1067 -14.36 4.88 44.36
C TYR A 1067 -15.23 3.74 44.88
N VAL A 1068 -16.10 4.05 45.84
CA VAL A 1068 -17.13 3.14 46.35
C VAL A 1068 -18.19 2.87 45.28
N ASP A 1069 -18.60 3.93 44.57
CA ASP A 1069 -19.55 3.87 43.45
C ASP A 1069 -19.00 4.66 42.25
N PRO A 1070 -18.19 4.01 41.39
CA PRO A 1070 -17.66 4.64 40.18
C PRO A 1070 -18.73 5.30 39.30
N MET A 1071 -19.95 4.74 39.25
CA MET A 1071 -21.03 5.29 38.41
C MET A 1071 -21.50 6.66 38.90
N LYS A 1072 -21.52 6.87 40.22
CA LYS A 1072 -21.87 8.17 40.81
C LYS A 1072 -20.70 9.15 40.82
N ALA A 1073 -19.46 8.66 40.84
CA ALA A 1073 -18.27 9.50 40.89
C ALA A 1073 -18.21 10.50 39.72
N MET A 1074 -18.67 10.09 38.54
CA MET A 1074 -18.78 10.98 37.37
C MET A 1074 -19.65 12.21 37.64
N GLN A 1075 -20.73 12.06 38.41
CA GLN A 1075 -21.63 13.17 38.73
C GLN A 1075 -20.93 14.23 39.58
N ALA A 1076 -20.11 13.80 40.56
CA ALA A 1076 -19.34 14.70 41.41
C ALA A 1076 -18.27 15.50 40.64
N TYR A 1077 -17.68 14.91 39.60
CA TYR A 1077 -16.75 15.65 38.73
C TYR A 1077 -17.46 16.75 37.94
N ALA A 1078 -18.69 16.49 37.52
CA ALA A 1078 -19.47 17.42 36.71
C ALA A 1078 -20.09 18.56 37.54
N ASP A 1079 -20.56 18.27 38.77
CA ASP A 1079 -21.16 19.28 39.64
C ASP A 1079 -20.14 20.02 40.53
N GLY A 1080 -18.93 19.46 40.72
CA GLY A 1080 -17.89 20.05 41.55
C GLY A 1080 -18.17 19.95 43.04
N VAL A 1081 -18.87 18.91 43.49
CA VAL A 1081 -19.23 18.72 44.91
C VAL A 1081 -18.62 17.43 45.47
N GLU A 1082 -17.73 17.57 46.45
CA GLU A 1082 -17.20 16.43 47.22
C GLU A 1082 -18.26 15.94 48.22
N GLY A 1083 -18.51 14.62 48.25
CA GLY A 1083 -19.46 13.99 49.17
C GLY A 1083 -19.86 12.58 48.76
N VAL A 1084 -21.14 12.23 48.93
CA VAL A 1084 -21.66 10.85 48.78
C VAL A 1084 -21.47 10.24 47.39
N ASN A 1085 -21.27 11.08 46.36
CA ASN A 1085 -21.14 10.64 44.97
C ASN A 1085 -19.70 10.23 44.63
N ASN A 1086 -18.68 10.75 45.33
CA ASN A 1086 -17.27 10.50 45.04
C ASN A 1086 -16.49 9.97 46.25
N GLU A 1087 -17.17 9.30 47.17
CA GLU A 1087 -16.55 8.59 48.29
C GLU A 1087 -15.56 7.52 47.79
N PHE A 1088 -14.41 7.41 48.44
CA PHE A 1088 -13.36 6.46 48.05
C PHE A 1088 -12.70 5.77 49.25
N MET A 1089 -12.00 4.68 48.98
CA MET A 1089 -11.19 3.93 49.94
C MET A 1089 -9.71 4.04 49.58
N PHE A 1090 -8.84 4.04 50.58
CA PHE A 1090 -7.38 3.97 50.39
C PHE A 1090 -6.98 2.53 50.10
N GLU A 1091 -6.55 2.27 48.87
CA GLU A 1091 -6.02 0.99 48.38
C GLU A 1091 -4.48 1.05 48.42
N SER A 1092 -3.85 0.16 49.19
CA SER A 1092 -2.38 0.08 49.28
C SER A 1092 -1.83 -1.00 48.33
N ASN A 1093 -2.01 -2.28 48.69
CA ASN A 1093 -1.44 -3.43 48.00
C ASN A 1093 -2.49 -4.52 47.71
N ILE A 1094 -2.17 -5.48 46.85
CA ILE A 1094 -3.10 -6.54 46.43
C ILE A 1094 -2.91 -7.82 47.23
N TYR A 1095 -3.98 -8.61 47.28
CA TYR A 1095 -3.97 -9.97 47.80
C TYR A 1095 -4.21 -10.97 46.66
N ASN A 1096 -3.60 -12.16 46.74
CA ASN A 1096 -3.59 -13.13 45.63
C ASN A 1096 -5.01 -13.64 45.27
N GLU A 1097 -5.36 -13.59 43.98
CA GLU A 1097 -6.66 -14.00 43.42
C GLU A 1097 -6.85 -15.53 43.30
N THR A 1098 -5.79 -16.35 43.40
CA THR A 1098 -5.81 -17.81 43.12
C THR A 1098 -5.84 -18.72 44.36
N ALA A 1099 -6.41 -18.26 45.49
CA ALA A 1099 -6.44 -18.95 46.79
C ALA A 1099 -7.27 -20.26 46.89
N ALA A 1100 -7.25 -21.12 45.85
CA ALA A 1100 -7.91 -22.42 45.87
C ALA A 1100 -7.13 -23.49 46.66
N GLU A 1101 -5.81 -23.48 46.75
CA GLU A 1101 -5.09 -24.52 47.51
C GLU A 1101 -3.94 -23.97 48.36
N SER A 1102 -3.93 -24.37 49.64
CA SER A 1102 -2.82 -24.17 50.54
C SER A 1102 -1.67 -25.10 50.14
N GLN A 1103 -0.65 -24.60 49.46
CA GLN A 1103 0.65 -25.26 49.41
C GLN A 1103 1.77 -24.25 49.62
N TYR A 1104 2.67 -24.65 50.51
CA TYR A 1104 3.68 -23.88 51.22
C TYR A 1104 4.73 -23.20 50.33
N ILE A 1105 5.12 -21.98 50.75
CA ILE A 1105 6.47 -21.37 50.68
C ILE A 1105 7.00 -21.03 49.28
N SER A 1106 6.84 -19.75 48.92
CA SER A 1106 7.93 -18.85 48.49
C SER A 1106 7.46 -17.43 48.13
N ASN A 1107 6.16 -17.11 48.22
CA ASN A 1107 5.60 -15.75 48.10
C ASN A 1107 4.33 -15.62 48.98
N ASP A 1108 4.48 -15.87 50.29
CA ASP A 1108 3.39 -16.18 51.23
C ASP A 1108 2.43 -15.01 51.53
N VAL A 1109 1.24 -15.02 50.92
CA VAL A 1109 0.04 -14.33 51.45
C VAL A 1109 -0.85 -15.39 52.09
N SER A 1110 -0.85 -15.49 53.42
CA SER A 1110 -1.69 -16.45 54.13
C SER A 1110 -3.18 -16.03 54.08
N LYS A 1111 -4.10 -17.02 54.08
CA LYS A 1111 -5.56 -16.79 54.21
C LYS A 1111 -5.97 -16.07 55.51
N GLU A 1112 -5.02 -15.91 56.44
CA GLU A 1112 -5.21 -15.22 57.72
C GLU A 1112 -4.78 -13.74 57.67
N GLY A 1113 -4.20 -13.30 56.54
CA GLY A 1113 -3.84 -11.93 56.18
C GLY A 1113 -2.82 -11.30 57.10
N LYS A 1114 -1.51 -11.40 56.79
CA LYS A 1114 -0.48 -10.72 57.58
C LYS A 1114 0.66 -10.24 56.69
N ALA A 1115 0.55 -8.97 56.31
CA ALA A 1115 1.47 -8.22 55.46
C ALA A 1115 1.65 -8.75 54.03
N THR A 1116 1.88 -7.83 53.09
CA THR A 1116 2.22 -8.13 51.69
C THR A 1116 3.48 -7.40 51.29
N HIS A 1117 4.28 -8.06 50.46
CA HIS A 1117 5.38 -7.40 49.77
C HIS A 1117 4.85 -6.48 48.68
N GLY A 1118 5.49 -5.32 48.50
CA GLY A 1118 5.34 -4.58 47.26
C GLY A 1118 5.82 -5.40 46.07
N PHE A 1119 5.26 -5.16 44.88
CA PHE A 1119 5.69 -5.85 43.67
C PHE A 1119 6.66 -4.97 42.88
N ASP A 1120 7.69 -5.56 42.28
CA ASP A 1120 8.65 -4.83 41.42
C ASP A 1120 8.18 -4.72 39.95
N HIS A 1121 7.15 -5.50 39.56
CA HIS A 1121 6.56 -5.54 38.23
C HIS A 1121 5.05 -5.76 38.30
N ALA A 1122 4.31 -5.38 37.25
CA ALA A 1122 2.87 -5.58 37.20
C ALA A 1122 2.52 -7.08 37.17
N VAL A 1123 1.60 -7.48 38.05
CA VAL A 1123 1.06 -8.84 38.16
C VAL A 1123 -0.47 -8.84 37.95
N GLU A 1124 -1.08 -10.01 37.74
CA GLU A 1124 -2.55 -10.13 37.64
C GLU A 1124 -3.23 -9.51 38.87
N GLY A 1125 -4.30 -8.73 38.65
CA GLY A 1125 -4.96 -7.96 39.70
C GLY A 1125 -4.31 -6.61 40.03
N SER A 1126 -3.23 -6.19 39.34
CA SER A 1126 -2.58 -4.89 39.62
C SER A 1126 -3.48 -3.67 39.39
N ILE A 1127 -4.61 -3.78 38.66
CA ILE A 1127 -5.55 -2.68 38.47
C ILE A 1127 -6.95 -3.14 38.90
N ALA A 1128 -7.61 -2.36 39.75
CA ALA A 1128 -8.94 -2.66 40.29
C ALA A 1128 -9.07 -4.08 40.88
N PRO A 1129 -8.13 -4.52 41.74
CA PRO A 1129 -8.07 -5.87 42.30
C PRO A 1129 -9.40 -6.30 42.93
N ARG A 1130 -9.76 -7.58 42.81
CA ARG A 1130 -10.92 -8.08 43.56
C ARG A 1130 -10.64 -8.14 45.07
N TYR A 1131 -9.41 -8.49 45.44
CA TYR A 1131 -8.92 -8.62 46.81
C TYR A 1131 -7.74 -7.67 47.04
N ALA A 1132 -7.86 -6.77 48.01
CA ALA A 1132 -6.84 -5.77 48.27
C ALA A 1132 -6.78 -5.36 49.75
N ALA A 1133 -5.68 -4.69 50.08
CA ALA A 1133 -5.42 -4.09 51.38
C ALA A 1133 -6.00 -2.68 51.42
N TRP A 1134 -7.10 -2.53 52.15
CA TRP A 1134 -7.79 -1.27 52.39
C TRP A 1134 -7.42 -0.71 53.75
N LEU A 1135 -7.32 0.61 53.89
CA LEU A 1135 -7.16 1.24 55.19
C LEU A 1135 -8.39 0.96 56.07
N LYS A 1136 -8.18 0.46 57.29
CA LYS A 1136 -9.21 0.19 58.30
C LYS A 1136 -8.78 0.66 59.67
N MET A 1137 -9.74 0.74 60.60
CA MET A 1137 -9.47 0.92 62.02
C MET A 1137 -9.60 -0.40 62.78
N GLN A 1138 -8.64 -0.71 63.65
CA GLN A 1138 -8.64 -1.89 64.52
C GLN A 1138 -8.04 -1.54 65.88
N ASN A 1139 -8.75 -1.79 66.98
CA ASN A 1139 -8.25 -1.51 68.35
C ASN A 1139 -7.77 -0.05 68.55
N GLY A 1140 -8.40 0.91 67.88
CA GLY A 1140 -7.99 2.33 67.88
C GLY A 1140 -6.79 2.67 66.99
N CYS A 1141 -6.19 1.66 66.34
CA CYS A 1141 -5.05 1.78 65.44
C CYS A 1141 -5.50 1.76 63.98
N LEU A 1142 -4.87 2.57 63.12
CA LEU A 1142 -4.98 2.41 61.67
C LEU A 1142 -4.12 1.23 61.19
N VAL A 1143 -4.76 0.34 60.43
CA VAL A 1143 -4.17 -0.89 59.89
C VAL A 1143 -4.75 -1.20 58.51
N LEU A 1144 -4.23 -2.22 57.82
CA LEU A 1144 -4.78 -2.70 56.55
C LEU A 1144 -5.76 -3.88 56.74
N THR A 1145 -6.76 -4.02 55.88
CA THR A 1145 -7.68 -5.17 55.86
C THR A 1145 -6.96 -6.48 55.60
N ARG A 1146 -7.61 -7.61 55.90
CA ARG A 1146 -7.06 -8.96 55.70
C ARG A 1146 -7.02 -9.41 54.23
N GLY A 1147 -6.24 -10.47 54.00
CA GLY A 1147 -6.04 -11.11 52.70
C GLY A 1147 -7.30 -11.55 51.95
N ASP A 1148 -8.40 -11.82 52.66
CA ASP A 1148 -9.68 -12.24 52.10
C ASP A 1148 -10.68 -11.10 51.88
N SER A 1149 -10.29 -9.85 52.16
CA SER A 1149 -11.15 -8.68 52.01
C SER A 1149 -11.41 -8.38 50.53
N LYS A 1150 -12.69 -8.41 50.14
CA LYS A 1150 -13.12 -8.15 48.76
C LYS A 1150 -13.57 -6.71 48.62
N PHE A 1151 -13.32 -6.11 47.46
CA PHE A 1151 -13.85 -4.79 47.15
C PHE A 1151 -15.36 -4.67 47.37
N ASP A 1152 -16.15 -5.69 46.97
CA ASP A 1152 -17.61 -5.67 47.13
C ASP A 1152 -18.07 -5.67 48.58
N ASP A 1153 -17.28 -6.26 49.49
CA ASP A 1153 -17.56 -6.30 50.92
C ASP A 1153 -17.02 -5.01 51.60
N ALA A 1154 -15.79 -4.62 51.26
CA ALA A 1154 -15.10 -3.43 51.75
C ALA A 1154 -15.87 -2.12 51.45
N LYS A 1155 -16.39 -1.95 50.23
CA LYS A 1155 -17.09 -0.72 49.81
C LYS A 1155 -18.39 -0.46 50.60
N THR A 1156 -18.91 -1.48 51.27
CA THR A 1156 -20.10 -1.37 52.14
C THR A 1156 -19.75 -1.19 53.62
N GLY A 1157 -18.45 -1.15 53.96
CA GLY A 1157 -17.95 -1.10 55.32
C GLY A 1157 -17.98 -2.46 56.06
N SER A 1158 -18.44 -3.54 55.41
CA SER A 1158 -18.58 -4.86 56.04
C SER A 1158 -17.25 -5.45 56.53
N ASP A 1159 -16.16 -5.18 55.83
CA ASP A 1159 -14.80 -5.62 56.22
C ASP A 1159 -14.07 -4.60 57.14
N GLY A 1160 -14.77 -3.54 57.54
CA GLY A 1160 -14.24 -2.46 58.37
C GLY A 1160 -13.31 -1.47 57.63
N ALA A 1161 -13.25 -1.53 56.30
CA ALA A 1161 -12.55 -0.52 55.49
C ALA A 1161 -13.16 0.87 55.72
N LEU A 1162 -12.30 1.87 55.88
CA LEU A 1162 -12.70 3.26 56.06
C LEU A 1162 -12.98 3.89 54.70
N ILE A 1163 -14.07 4.67 54.64
CA ILE A 1163 -14.52 5.38 53.44
C ILE A 1163 -14.29 6.87 53.69
N PHE A 1164 -13.68 7.56 52.72
CA PHE A 1164 -13.24 8.94 52.85
C PHE A 1164 -13.81 9.84 51.75
N ASN A 1165 -13.82 11.12 52.08
CA ASN A 1165 -13.84 12.24 51.13
C ASN A 1165 -12.58 13.09 51.31
N ALA A 1166 -12.20 13.83 50.27
CA ALA A 1166 -11.06 14.75 50.28
C ALA A 1166 -11.51 16.22 50.22
N TYR A 1167 -10.93 17.06 51.07
CA TYR A 1167 -11.23 18.50 51.10
C TYR A 1167 -9.94 19.31 51.00
N GLN A 1168 -9.97 20.44 50.30
CA GLN A 1168 -8.84 21.34 50.20
C GLN A 1168 -8.45 21.94 51.56
N ALA A 1169 -7.14 22.04 51.80
CA ALA A 1169 -6.55 22.63 52.99
C ALA A 1169 -5.74 23.88 52.65
N ALA A 1170 -5.60 24.81 53.60
CA ALA A 1170 -4.69 25.94 53.45
C ALA A 1170 -3.29 25.61 54.02
N GLU A 1171 -2.26 26.32 53.59
CA GLU A 1171 -0.87 26.10 54.03
C GLU A 1171 -0.68 26.20 55.55
N LYS A 1172 -1.45 27.07 56.22
CA LYS A 1172 -1.48 27.21 57.69
C LYS A 1172 -2.00 25.96 58.42
N ASP A 1173 -2.65 25.05 57.71
CA ASP A 1173 -3.30 23.85 58.24
C ASP A 1173 -2.40 22.59 58.11
N MET A 1174 -1.10 22.80 57.79
CA MET A 1174 -0.09 21.75 57.67
C MET A 1174 0.50 21.33 59.02
N VAL A 1175 0.84 20.04 59.14
CA VAL A 1175 1.67 19.53 60.25
C VAL A 1175 3.13 19.95 59.99
N THR A 1176 3.67 20.83 60.83
CA THR A 1176 5.08 21.27 60.78
C THR A 1176 5.83 20.68 61.97
N SER A 1177 6.93 19.95 61.75
CA SER A 1177 7.67 19.24 62.82
C SER A 1177 8.55 20.14 63.72
N ASN A 1178 8.62 21.45 63.48
CA ASN A 1178 9.49 22.30 64.29
C ASN A 1178 8.67 23.36 65.05
N ASP A 1179 8.86 23.36 66.39
CA ASP A 1179 8.78 24.58 67.19
C ASP A 1179 9.49 25.70 66.40
N GLU A 1180 8.88 26.87 66.30
CA GLU A 1180 9.43 28.04 65.61
C GLU A 1180 10.92 28.23 65.92
N VAL A 1181 11.79 27.75 65.04
CA VAL A 1181 13.19 28.17 65.04
C VAL A 1181 13.21 29.46 64.25
N ALA A 1182 13.11 30.57 64.98
CA ALA A 1182 13.49 31.87 64.46
C ALA A 1182 14.94 31.78 63.98
N VAL A 1183 15.16 31.72 62.67
CA VAL A 1183 16.49 31.92 62.09
C VAL A 1183 16.77 33.42 62.14
N GLU A 1184 17.22 33.92 63.29
CA GLU A 1184 17.77 35.26 63.39
C GLU A 1184 19.24 35.24 62.98
N GLY A 1185 19.53 35.80 61.80
CA GLY A 1185 20.90 36.13 61.40
C GLY A 1185 20.97 36.72 60.00
N VAL A 1186 21.16 38.04 59.90
CA VAL A 1186 21.46 38.73 58.64
C VAL A 1186 22.93 38.48 58.25
N SER A 1187 23.19 38.10 57.00
CA SER A 1187 24.55 37.86 56.48
C SER A 1187 24.87 38.74 55.28
N VAL A 1188 26.13 39.20 55.16
CA VAL A 1188 26.60 40.08 54.09
C VAL A 1188 27.84 39.50 53.42
N VAL A 1189 27.78 39.30 52.10
CA VAL A 1189 28.86 38.71 51.29
C VAL A 1189 29.25 39.66 50.16
N ALA A 1190 30.54 40.00 50.05
CA ALA A 1190 31.05 40.82 48.94
C ALA A 1190 31.48 39.97 47.74
N GLY A 1191 31.09 40.41 46.54
CA GLY A 1191 31.44 39.84 45.23
C GLY A 1191 32.32 40.78 44.41
N ASN A 1192 32.46 40.49 43.11
CA ASN A 1192 33.15 41.35 42.14
C ASN A 1192 32.19 42.45 41.67
N GLY A 1193 32.39 43.67 42.14
CA GLY A 1193 31.48 44.80 41.88
C GLY A 1193 30.09 44.71 42.53
N THR A 1194 29.87 43.83 43.52
CA THR A 1194 28.56 43.66 44.19
C THR A 1194 28.68 43.31 45.68
N VAL A 1195 27.58 43.50 46.41
CA VAL A 1195 27.35 43.02 47.78
C VAL A 1195 26.02 42.27 47.81
N THR A 1196 26.01 41.06 48.35
CA THR A 1196 24.80 40.27 48.58
C THR A 1196 24.44 40.28 50.06
N VAL A 1197 23.19 40.61 50.38
CA VAL A 1197 22.64 40.63 51.74
C VAL A 1197 21.57 39.54 51.85
N GLN A 1198 21.70 38.69 52.87
CA GLN A 1198 20.84 37.54 53.12
C GLN A 1198 20.11 37.66 54.46
N GLY A 1199 18.85 37.22 54.50
CA GLY A 1199 18.00 37.20 55.72
C GLY A 1199 17.45 38.56 56.14
N ALA A 1200 17.33 39.53 55.22
CA ALA A 1200 16.94 40.91 55.51
C ALA A 1200 15.80 41.45 54.62
N ALA A 1201 14.87 40.59 54.17
CA ALA A 1201 13.68 41.05 53.43
C ALA A 1201 12.90 42.10 54.24
N GLY A 1202 12.45 43.15 53.56
CA GLY A 1202 11.73 44.28 54.16
C GLY A 1202 12.61 45.27 54.93
N LYS A 1203 13.89 44.97 55.19
CA LYS A 1203 14.82 45.89 55.88
C LYS A 1203 15.47 46.86 54.90
N SER A 1204 15.75 48.07 55.38
CA SER A 1204 16.50 49.08 54.63
C SER A 1204 17.99 48.80 54.68
N VAL A 1205 18.68 48.82 53.54
CA VAL A 1205 20.12 48.62 53.43
C VAL A 1205 20.76 49.87 52.84
N VAL A 1206 21.75 50.40 53.55
CA VAL A 1206 22.57 51.54 53.13
C VAL A 1206 24.02 51.11 53.04
N ILE A 1207 24.61 51.23 51.86
CA ILE A 1207 26.02 50.91 51.62
C ILE A 1207 26.79 52.21 51.46
N THR A 1208 27.84 52.38 52.27
CA THR A 1208 28.72 53.55 52.25
C THR A 1208 30.16 53.17 51.94
N ASN A 1209 30.90 54.04 51.24
CA ASN A 1209 32.34 53.86 51.07
C ASN A 1209 33.10 54.27 52.34
N ILE A 1210 34.42 54.04 52.37
CA ILE A 1210 35.26 54.37 53.55
C ILE A 1210 35.30 55.87 53.93
N LEU A 1211 34.83 56.76 53.04
CA LEU A 1211 34.71 58.20 53.29
C LEU A 1211 33.31 58.60 53.79
N GLY A 1212 32.41 57.64 54.02
CA GLY A 1212 31.05 57.86 54.52
C GLY A 1212 30.05 58.31 53.44
N LYS A 1213 30.39 58.22 52.16
CA LYS A 1213 29.48 58.55 51.06
C LYS A 1213 28.62 57.33 50.71
N VAL A 1214 27.29 57.50 50.68
CA VAL A 1214 26.33 56.47 50.24
C VAL A 1214 26.58 56.13 48.77
N VAL A 1215 26.81 54.86 48.50
CA VAL A 1215 27.02 54.29 47.15
C VAL A 1215 25.81 53.49 46.67
N ALA A 1216 25.00 52.94 47.59
CA ALA A 1216 23.70 52.34 47.28
C ALA A 1216 22.79 52.38 48.51
N GLU A 1217 21.49 52.60 48.30
CA GLU A 1217 20.47 52.58 49.34
C GLU A 1217 19.17 52.01 48.77
N THR A 1218 18.63 50.98 49.42
CA THR A 1218 17.38 50.33 48.98
C THR A 1218 16.72 49.57 50.13
N VAL A 1219 15.40 49.39 50.04
CA VAL A 1219 14.67 48.42 50.87
C VAL A 1219 14.70 47.09 50.13
N LEU A 1220 15.08 46.01 50.81
CA LEU A 1220 15.12 44.70 50.19
C LEU A 1220 13.72 44.12 50.08
N THR A 1221 13.36 43.60 48.91
CA THR A 1221 12.08 42.90 48.71
C THR A 1221 12.22 41.38 48.82
N SER A 1222 13.43 40.85 49.02
CA SER A 1222 13.73 39.42 49.18
C SER A 1222 14.81 39.20 50.24
N ASP A 1223 14.85 37.98 50.80
CA ASP A 1223 15.85 37.55 51.79
C ASP A 1223 17.21 37.18 51.18
N ASN A 1224 17.41 37.43 49.88
CA ASN A 1224 18.68 37.24 49.21
C ASN A 1224 18.76 38.27 48.07
N ALA A 1225 19.35 39.42 48.37
CA ALA A 1225 19.38 40.55 47.45
C ALA A 1225 20.82 40.97 47.14
N THR A 1226 21.13 41.10 45.85
CA THR A 1226 22.44 41.54 45.37
C THR A 1226 22.37 42.99 44.90
N ILE A 1227 23.25 43.81 45.46
CA ILE A 1227 23.35 45.24 45.20
C ILE A 1227 24.69 45.50 44.48
N ALA A 1228 24.65 46.23 43.36
CA ALA A 1228 25.86 46.62 42.65
C ALA A 1228 26.60 47.72 43.42
N VAL A 1229 27.91 47.53 43.62
CA VAL A 1229 28.75 48.43 44.42
C VAL A 1229 30.14 48.53 43.78
N PRO A 1230 30.73 49.72 43.63
CA PRO A 1230 32.09 49.86 43.09
C PRO A 1230 33.13 49.08 43.92
N ALA A 1231 34.18 48.56 43.26
CA ALA A 1231 35.28 47.86 43.92
C ALA A 1231 35.95 48.73 45.00
N GLY A 1232 36.22 48.13 46.17
CA GLY A 1232 36.75 48.82 47.35
C GLY A 1232 36.15 48.34 48.67
N ILE A 1233 36.58 48.94 49.79
CA ILE A 1233 36.02 48.66 51.12
C ILE A 1233 34.75 49.48 51.31
N VAL A 1234 33.66 48.78 51.62
CA VAL A 1234 32.36 49.38 51.91
C VAL A 1234 31.83 48.94 53.26
N ALA A 1235 31.01 49.78 53.89
CA ALA A 1235 30.26 49.45 55.09
C ALA A 1235 28.77 49.33 54.72
N VAL A 1236 28.19 48.19 55.05
CA VAL A 1236 26.81 47.81 54.74
C VAL A 1236 26.02 47.89 56.04
N ALA A 1237 25.18 48.92 56.17
CA ALA A 1237 24.28 49.09 57.31
C ALA A 1237 22.90 48.55 56.93
N ILE A 1238 22.38 47.62 57.73
CA ILE A 1238 21.03 47.06 57.58
C ILE A 1238 20.20 47.54 58.78
N ASP A 1239 18.96 47.95 58.53
CA ASP A 1239 18.05 48.42 59.57
C ASP A 1239 17.87 47.38 60.69
N GLY A 1240 18.21 47.77 61.91
CA GLY A 1240 18.20 46.89 63.09
C GLY A 1240 19.44 46.01 63.32
N GLU A 1241 20.45 46.04 62.45
CA GLU A 1241 21.69 45.24 62.56
C GLU A 1241 22.96 46.11 62.69
N GLU A 1242 24.05 45.55 63.22
CA GLU A 1242 25.35 46.22 63.18
C GLU A 1242 25.91 46.32 61.75
N ALA A 1243 26.52 47.46 61.41
CA ALA A 1243 27.06 47.68 60.07
C ALA A 1243 28.27 46.75 59.78
N VAL A 1244 28.20 46.01 58.68
CA VAL A 1244 29.20 45.01 58.28
C VAL A 1244 30.19 45.63 57.28
N LYS A 1245 31.49 45.49 57.52
CA LYS A 1245 32.53 45.87 56.55
C LYS A 1245 32.74 44.76 55.53
N ALA A 1246 32.63 45.08 54.25
CA ALA A 1246 32.78 44.14 53.15
C ALA A 1246 33.82 44.66 52.13
N ILE A 1247 34.63 43.75 51.58
CA ILE A 1247 35.66 44.08 50.58
C ILE A 1247 35.13 43.63 49.21
N VAL A 1248 34.64 44.59 48.42
CA VAL A 1248 34.14 44.35 47.07
C VAL A 1248 35.34 44.28 46.13
N LYS A 1249 35.49 43.14 45.45
CA LYS A 1249 36.62 42.87 44.55
C LYS A 1249 36.49 43.66 43.24
#